data_AF-A0A640KJ40-F1
#
_entry.id   AF-A0A640KJ40-F1
#
_cell.length_a   1.000
_cell.length_b   1.000
_cell.length_c   1.000
_cell.angle_alpha   90.00
_cell.angle_beta   90.00
_cell.angle_gamma   90.00
#
_symmetry.space_group_name_H-M   'P 1'
#
loop_
_entity.id
_entity.type
_entity.pdbx_description
1 polymer ?
#
loop_
_entity_poly.entity_id
_entity_poly.type
_entity_poly.pdbx_seq_one_letter_code
_entity_poly.pdbx_strand_id
1 'polypeptide(L)'
;MAMLLCSAPAQQRHTLLSFLASALLVFGVLSLVNASLIEATSSEDVLKSKARTKAVELLAHVTFASCNRQSHDQSFWTTSIASTIAAQRERAEGNSTKPHTDLLLWLGNAVYADVDEAGVALSLARPSHGVEQEYKLLTENQYYRQFVEQVVGRNGRVNGIWDDRDLGRRGADGSYAQSEALRRLYLTHIWKGYPLAVKDATGDGTPGALYSFTGIPAPTGTPLAAHFVHSVCTITLDVRTQRTALPNLADALLRRNEEVGLRLRSSEGAALGDKLTEMGNMRARVMEADLLGRRQWAWLERTFATYLAPKSRSPGDAAGRAHCAVTLIASPWQILLNDNKPFEGWDLYPASRSRLLLLLKKYKVQRFVFLSGHAEVGELGVMQRASKEGIRVEAPTATLTDSTPREPLSLPSWKLLPPQRSSLVEVTSSGLTHTLRDAPFVGRLARWFTTSRFEEDAKNNSSIQRHLLLTRNTTMERQFGTIQLIGDRVTAGHADAVEASREEVLAGTRVVITLHSVPRAGAPLFTLERTLESLPSYAVELLEEEAENDAVEAMDLYDASYLPQFDVYNDPDHYPWLKRRMAAWQCAEVPCVSGQNFMLLKILANLALAFGAALLFLAAVYYYQLKYRDVHEDGVKLKQD
;
A
#
# COMPACT_ATOMS: atom_id res chain seq x y z
N MET A 1 15.49 -0.44 39.69
CA MET A 1 16.83 -0.76 40.28
C MET A 1 17.17 0.09 41.48
N ALA A 2 17.01 1.42 41.44
CA ALA A 2 17.29 2.28 42.61
C ALA A 2 16.49 1.91 43.88
N MET A 3 15.24 1.45 43.76
CA MET A 3 14.45 1.01 44.91
C MET A 3 14.88 -0.33 45.55
N LEU A 4 15.61 -1.20 44.84
CA LEU A 4 16.10 -2.47 45.39
C LEU A 4 17.39 -2.29 46.21
N LEU A 5 18.13 -1.20 45.99
CA LEU A 5 19.37 -0.89 46.70
C LEU A 5 19.13 -0.24 48.08
N CYS A 6 17.97 0.38 48.30
CA CYS A 6 17.68 1.07 49.55
C CYS A 6 17.23 0.16 50.70
N SER A 7 16.74 -1.06 50.42
CA SER A 7 16.10 -1.93 51.43
C SER A 7 16.90 -3.18 51.82
N ALA A 8 18.04 -3.46 51.16
CA ALA A 8 18.88 -4.61 51.50
C ALA A 8 19.85 -4.30 52.67
N PRO A 9 20.05 -5.23 53.63
CA PRO A 9 21.03 -5.09 54.70
C PRO A 9 22.45 -4.94 54.13
N ALA A 10 23.30 -4.17 54.83
CA ALA A 10 24.61 -3.73 54.32
C ALA A 10 25.49 -4.87 53.79
N GLN A 11 25.39 -6.06 54.40
CA GLN A 11 26.16 -7.24 54.02
C GLN A 11 25.73 -7.86 52.67
N GLN A 12 24.46 -7.69 52.26
CA GLN A 12 23.97 -8.17 50.95
C GLN A 12 24.17 -7.16 49.82
N ARG A 13 24.38 -5.87 50.13
CA ARG A 13 24.63 -4.84 49.11
C ARG A 13 25.94 -5.09 48.37
N HIS A 14 26.99 -5.53 49.07
CA HIS A 14 28.27 -5.85 48.43
C HIS A 14 28.17 -7.03 47.47
N THR A 15 27.44 -8.09 47.84
CA THR A 15 27.25 -9.25 46.97
C THR A 15 26.41 -8.90 45.75
N LEU A 16 25.35 -8.08 45.92
CA LEU A 16 24.49 -7.65 44.82
C LEU A 16 25.21 -6.68 43.87
N LEU A 17 26.02 -5.75 44.40
CA LEU A 17 26.84 -4.84 43.59
C LEU A 17 27.94 -5.58 42.82
N SER A 18 28.58 -6.56 43.45
CA SER A 18 29.57 -7.41 42.78
C SER A 18 28.93 -8.24 41.66
N PHE A 19 27.76 -8.83 41.91
CA PHE A 19 27.04 -9.61 40.90
C PHE A 19 26.58 -8.74 39.73
N LEU A 20 26.10 -7.53 39.99
CA LEU A 20 25.71 -6.56 38.97
C LEU A 20 26.90 -6.05 38.15
N ALA A 21 28.03 -5.79 38.79
CA ALA A 21 29.25 -5.40 38.10
C ALA A 21 29.75 -6.53 37.18
N SER A 22 29.76 -7.78 37.65
CA SER A 22 30.10 -8.94 36.82
C SER A 22 29.12 -9.14 35.67
N ALA A 23 27.81 -8.99 35.89
CA ALA A 23 26.80 -9.13 34.85
C ALA A 23 26.93 -8.05 33.77
N LEU A 24 27.19 -6.80 34.15
CA LEU A 24 27.43 -5.70 33.21
C LEU A 24 28.72 -5.89 32.41
N LEU A 25 29.77 -6.44 33.04
CA LEU A 25 31.04 -6.72 32.36
C LEU A 25 30.89 -7.86 31.35
N VAL A 26 30.14 -8.91 31.69
CA VAL A 26 29.79 -10.01 30.77
C VAL A 26 28.95 -9.50 29.59
N PHE A 27 27.95 -8.65 29.84
CA PHE A 27 27.13 -8.05 28.78
C PHE A 27 27.94 -7.10 27.88
N GLY A 28 28.87 -6.34 28.45
CA GLY A 28 29.78 -5.47 27.69
C GLY A 28 30.72 -6.26 26.79
N VAL A 29 31.31 -7.35 27.30
CA VAL A 29 32.19 -8.23 26.52
C VAL A 29 31.43 -8.97 25.42
N LEU A 30 30.21 -9.49 25.69
CA LEU A 30 29.38 -10.11 24.65
C LEU A 30 28.96 -9.12 23.55
N SER A 31 28.73 -7.87 23.90
CA SER A 31 28.38 -6.81 22.93
C SER A 31 29.58 -6.44 22.04
N LEU A 32 30.79 -6.45 22.58
CA LEU A 32 32.02 -6.21 21.81
C LEU A 32 32.37 -7.40 20.90
N VAL A 33 32.19 -8.63 21.36
CA VAL A 33 32.44 -9.83 20.53
C VAL A 33 31.45 -9.93 19.36
N ASN A 34 30.19 -9.54 19.54
CA ASN A 34 29.22 -9.48 18.43
C ASN A 34 29.49 -8.35 17.44
N ALA A 35 30.11 -7.24 17.86
CA ALA A 35 30.51 -6.17 16.96
C ALA A 35 31.71 -6.57 16.08
N SER A 36 32.66 -7.33 16.63
CA SER A 36 33.87 -7.76 15.90
C SER A 36 33.65 -8.94 14.94
N LEU A 37 32.58 -9.73 15.11
CA LEU A 37 32.27 -10.88 14.24
C LEU A 37 31.46 -10.52 12.98
N ILE A 38 30.98 -9.27 12.86
CA ILE A 38 30.22 -8.80 11.69
C ILE A 38 31.12 -8.11 10.65
N GLU A 39 32.38 -7.81 10.98
CA GLU A 39 33.28 -7.03 10.10
C GLU A 39 34.28 -7.87 9.28
N ALA A 40 34.19 -9.20 9.33
CA ALA A 40 35.18 -10.08 8.70
C ALA A 40 34.56 -11.22 7.86
N THR A 41 33.57 -10.93 7.00
CA THR A 41 33.18 -11.84 5.89
C THR A 41 32.55 -11.07 4.72
N SER A 42 33.29 -10.17 4.07
CA SER A 42 32.97 -9.76 2.69
C SER A 42 34.15 -9.09 2.01
N SER A 43 35.20 -9.84 1.72
CA SER A 43 36.12 -9.44 0.67
C SER A 43 36.80 -10.66 0.08
N GLU A 44 37.01 -10.61 -1.23
CA GLU A 44 37.70 -11.61 -2.06
C GLU A 44 36.80 -12.72 -2.62
N ASP A 45 35.89 -12.35 -3.52
CA ASP A 45 35.86 -12.93 -4.88
C ASP A 45 34.72 -12.30 -5.70
N VAL A 46 34.95 -11.09 -6.21
CA VAL A 46 34.20 -10.59 -7.38
C VAL A 46 35.21 -10.07 -8.39
N LEU A 47 35.28 -10.81 -9.49
CA LEU A 47 36.11 -10.58 -10.65
C LEU A 47 36.15 -9.10 -11.09
N LYS A 48 37.38 -8.64 -11.31
CA LYS A 48 37.75 -7.44 -12.08
C LYS A 48 37.24 -7.56 -13.53
N SER A 49 35.96 -7.29 -13.77
CA SER A 49 35.55 -6.72 -15.05
C SER A 49 35.78 -5.21 -14.96
N LYS A 50 36.62 -4.66 -15.84
CA LYS A 50 36.67 -3.21 -16.06
C LYS A 50 35.37 -2.81 -16.76
N ALA A 51 34.26 -2.84 -16.02
CA ALA A 51 33.02 -2.24 -16.47
C ALA A 51 33.29 -0.74 -16.58
N ARG A 52 33.39 -0.26 -17.82
CA ARG A 52 33.44 1.16 -18.14
C ARG A 52 32.17 1.76 -17.52
N THR A 53 32.30 2.47 -16.40
CA THR A 53 31.16 3.07 -15.69
C THR A 53 30.53 4.09 -16.63
N LYS A 54 29.51 3.66 -17.39
CA LYS A 54 28.73 4.56 -18.23
C LYS A 54 28.14 5.62 -17.30
N ALA A 55 28.26 6.89 -17.71
CA ALA A 55 27.62 7.96 -16.99
C ALA A 55 26.10 7.72 -17.05
N VAL A 56 25.43 7.84 -15.91
CA VAL A 56 23.97 7.74 -15.80
C VAL A 56 23.36 9.13 -15.66
N GLU A 57 22.08 9.26 -15.99
CA GLU A 57 21.29 10.48 -15.79
C GLU A 57 19.87 10.17 -15.34
N LEU A 58 19.24 11.13 -14.65
CA LEU A 58 17.85 11.07 -14.23
C LEU A 58 16.94 11.51 -15.39
N LEU A 59 16.20 10.55 -15.96
CA LEU A 59 15.33 10.76 -17.12
C LEU A 59 13.94 11.27 -16.74
N ALA A 60 13.44 10.88 -15.56
CA ALA A 60 12.17 11.35 -15.03
C ALA A 60 12.12 11.18 -13.52
N HIS A 61 11.42 12.09 -12.84
CA HIS A 61 11.18 12.03 -11.41
C HIS A 61 9.69 12.27 -11.08
N VAL A 62 9.07 11.32 -10.39
CA VAL A 62 7.70 11.43 -9.90
C VAL A 62 7.71 11.41 -8.38
N THR A 63 6.96 12.30 -7.75
CA THR A 63 6.66 12.28 -6.32
C THR A 63 5.19 11.93 -6.14
N PHE A 64 4.87 11.02 -5.22
CA PHE A 64 3.49 10.68 -4.92
C PHE A 64 3.19 10.71 -3.42
N ALA A 65 1.96 11.08 -3.06
CA ALA A 65 1.54 11.20 -1.68
C ALA A 65 0.01 11.08 -1.53
N SER A 66 -0.44 10.81 -0.30
CA SER A 66 -1.85 10.78 0.09
C SER A 66 -2.02 11.27 1.52
N CYS A 67 -3.27 11.40 1.95
CA CYS A 67 -3.66 11.63 3.35
C CYS A 67 -2.94 12.84 4.01
N ASN A 68 -3.14 14.01 3.43
CA ASN A 68 -2.62 15.28 3.94
C ASN A 68 -3.71 16.09 4.65
N ARG A 69 -3.56 16.20 5.96
CA ARG A 69 -4.36 17.11 6.79
C ARG A 69 -3.75 18.51 6.75
N GLN A 70 -4.23 19.30 5.80
CA GLN A 70 -3.82 20.66 5.46
C GLN A 70 -3.70 21.63 6.64
N SER A 71 -4.46 21.42 7.73
CA SER A 71 -4.39 22.23 8.95
C SER A 71 -3.22 21.88 9.88
N HIS A 72 -2.52 20.77 9.64
CA HIS A 72 -1.31 20.39 10.38
C HIS A 72 -0.06 21.05 9.78
N ASP A 73 1.06 20.97 10.49
CA ASP A 73 2.36 21.45 9.98
C ASP A 73 2.66 20.92 8.57
N GLN A 74 2.84 21.85 7.64
CA GLN A 74 3.14 21.60 6.23
C GLN A 74 4.63 21.80 5.90
N SER A 75 5.49 22.03 6.88
CA SER A 75 6.93 22.26 6.66
C SER A 75 7.62 21.09 5.95
N PHE A 76 7.06 19.87 6.03
CA PHE A 76 7.60 18.67 5.41
C PHE A 76 7.76 18.77 3.88
N TRP A 77 6.97 19.63 3.21
CA TRP A 77 7.11 19.86 1.77
C TRP A 77 8.52 20.32 1.41
N THR A 78 9.10 21.22 2.22
CA THR A 78 10.44 21.76 1.98
C THR A 78 11.50 21.01 2.78
N THR A 79 11.25 20.70 4.04
CA THR A 79 12.26 20.11 4.94
C THR A 79 12.54 18.64 4.67
N SER A 80 11.56 17.90 4.15
CA SER A 80 11.67 16.45 3.92
C SER A 80 11.56 16.07 2.45
N ILE A 81 10.52 16.54 1.75
CA ILE A 81 10.26 16.12 0.36
C ILE A 81 11.25 16.81 -0.58
N ALA A 82 11.31 18.14 -0.58
CA ALA A 82 12.23 18.88 -1.45
C ALA A 82 13.70 18.52 -1.20
N SER A 83 14.12 18.40 0.07
CA SER A 83 15.50 18.01 0.44
C SER A 83 15.85 16.61 -0.06
N THR A 84 14.92 15.65 0.03
CA THR A 84 15.10 14.30 -0.52
C THR A 84 15.29 14.32 -2.02
N ILE A 85 14.43 15.08 -2.73
CA ILE A 85 14.51 15.20 -4.19
C ILE A 85 15.84 15.83 -4.59
N ALA A 86 16.29 16.88 -3.89
CA ALA A 86 17.60 17.49 -4.14
C ALA A 86 18.74 16.47 -3.99
N ALA A 87 18.73 15.69 -2.90
CA ALA A 87 19.75 14.67 -2.65
C ALA A 87 19.70 13.51 -3.67
N GLN A 88 18.52 13.17 -4.19
CA GLN A 88 18.37 12.17 -5.26
C GLN A 88 18.93 12.69 -6.58
N ARG A 89 18.65 13.96 -6.94
CA ARG A 89 19.20 14.59 -8.15
C ARG A 89 20.71 14.75 -8.08
N GLU A 90 21.24 15.18 -6.93
CA GLU A 90 22.68 15.31 -6.73
C GLU A 90 23.39 13.98 -6.98
N ARG A 91 22.84 12.87 -6.47
CA ARG A 91 23.37 11.51 -6.71
C ARG A 91 23.29 11.09 -8.18
N ALA A 92 22.26 11.51 -8.92
CA ALA A 92 22.07 11.09 -10.31
C ALA A 92 22.79 11.99 -11.34
N GLU A 93 22.92 13.29 -11.07
CA GLU A 93 23.38 14.30 -12.03
C GLU A 93 24.72 14.96 -11.65
N GLY A 94 25.24 14.68 -10.44
CA GLY A 94 26.57 15.08 -9.96
C GLY A 94 26.76 16.57 -9.66
N ASN A 95 26.09 17.47 -10.39
CA ASN A 95 26.29 18.93 -10.29
C ASN A 95 24.97 19.74 -10.15
N SER A 96 23.80 19.09 -10.23
CA SER A 96 22.51 19.77 -10.09
C SER A 96 22.03 19.69 -8.64
N THR A 97 22.02 20.84 -7.95
CA THR A 97 21.57 20.93 -6.55
C THR A 97 20.12 21.37 -6.41
N LYS A 98 19.47 21.81 -7.49
CA LYS A 98 18.09 22.28 -7.43
C LYS A 98 17.13 21.10 -7.45
N PRO A 99 16.28 20.92 -6.42
CA PRO A 99 15.27 19.88 -6.44
C PRO A 99 14.30 20.13 -7.60
N HIS A 100 14.00 19.09 -8.37
CA HIS A 100 12.98 19.13 -9.42
C HIS A 100 12.27 17.78 -9.54
N THR A 101 10.94 17.84 -9.56
CA THR A 101 10.05 16.68 -9.81
C THR A 101 9.16 16.99 -11.01
N ASP A 102 9.08 16.07 -11.96
CA ASP A 102 8.29 16.25 -13.18
C ASP A 102 6.78 16.10 -12.92
N LEU A 103 6.42 15.33 -11.88
CA LEU A 103 5.04 15.12 -11.47
C LEU A 103 4.93 14.98 -9.95
N LEU A 104 4.07 15.80 -9.34
CA LEU A 104 3.46 15.50 -8.05
C LEU A 104 2.11 14.80 -8.29
N LEU A 105 1.97 13.57 -7.80
CA LEU A 105 0.77 12.74 -7.94
C LEU A 105 0.08 12.53 -6.59
N TRP A 106 -1.12 13.08 -6.43
CA TRP A 106 -1.98 12.78 -5.28
C TRP A 106 -2.73 11.47 -5.46
N LEU A 107 -2.67 10.60 -4.45
CA LEU A 107 -3.36 9.30 -4.40
C LEU A 107 -4.57 9.34 -3.44
N GLY A 108 -5.27 10.46 -3.38
CA GLY A 108 -6.41 10.67 -2.50
C GLY A 108 -6.10 11.38 -1.18
N ASN A 109 -7.14 11.99 -0.62
CA ASN A 109 -7.12 12.77 0.62
C ASN A 109 -6.02 13.84 0.59
N ALA A 110 -5.99 14.64 -0.47
CA ALA A 110 -5.11 15.80 -0.56
C ALA A 110 -5.49 16.84 0.49
N VAL A 111 -6.79 16.92 0.81
CA VAL A 111 -7.34 17.65 1.96
C VAL A 111 -8.30 16.78 2.77
N TYR A 112 -8.53 17.19 4.01
CA TYR A 112 -9.48 16.59 4.94
C TYR A 112 -10.62 17.58 5.14
N ALA A 113 -11.64 17.49 4.28
CA ALA A 113 -12.82 18.36 4.36
C ALA A 113 -13.96 17.74 5.18
N ASP A 114 -13.82 16.49 5.61
CA ASP A 114 -14.79 15.72 6.42
C ASP A 114 -14.56 15.85 7.93
N VAL A 115 -13.60 16.65 8.38
CA VAL A 115 -13.27 16.85 9.79
C VAL A 115 -13.28 18.33 10.17
N ASP A 116 -13.44 18.63 11.45
CA ASP A 116 -13.24 19.97 12.00
C ASP A 116 -11.75 20.27 12.29
N GLU A 117 -11.45 21.46 12.83
CA GLU A 117 -10.08 21.87 13.19
C GLU A 117 -9.43 20.91 14.20
N ALA A 118 -10.21 20.38 15.14
CA ALA A 118 -9.76 19.40 16.12
C ALA A 118 -9.52 18.01 15.51
N GLY A 119 -10.06 17.75 14.32
CA GLY A 119 -9.93 16.49 13.59
C GLY A 119 -11.06 15.51 13.88
N VAL A 120 -12.13 16.01 14.47
CA VAL A 120 -13.35 15.25 14.71
C VAL A 120 -14.13 15.21 13.41
N ALA A 121 -14.57 14.00 13.02
CA ALA A 121 -15.39 13.82 11.84
C ALA A 121 -16.69 14.63 11.95
N LEU A 122 -17.02 15.34 10.89
CA LEU A 122 -18.26 16.08 10.77
C LEU A 122 -19.43 15.08 10.64
N SER A 123 -20.51 15.33 11.38
CA SER A 123 -21.75 14.54 11.29
C SER A 123 -22.47 14.71 9.96
N LEU A 124 -22.26 15.86 9.32
CA LEU A 124 -22.87 16.24 8.05
C LEU A 124 -21.77 16.55 7.04
N ALA A 125 -22.08 16.29 5.77
CA ALA A 125 -21.19 16.66 4.69
C ALA A 125 -20.94 18.16 4.70
N ARG A 126 -19.67 18.55 4.57
CA ARG A 126 -19.28 19.96 4.51
C ARG A 126 -19.85 20.58 3.23
N PRO A 127 -20.45 21.79 3.28
CA PRO A 127 -20.91 22.46 2.08
C PRO A 127 -19.74 22.83 1.16
N SER A 128 -19.98 22.97 -0.14
CA SER A 128 -18.95 23.20 -1.16
C SER A 128 -18.01 24.38 -0.87
N HIS A 129 -18.53 25.51 -0.38
CA HIS A 129 -17.70 26.66 0.01
C HIS A 129 -16.74 26.32 1.16
N GLY A 130 -17.16 25.46 2.09
CA GLY A 130 -16.32 24.97 3.17
C GLY A 130 -15.24 24.03 2.63
N VAL A 131 -15.57 23.19 1.65
CA VAL A 131 -14.57 22.31 0.99
C VAL A 131 -13.56 23.14 0.21
N GLU A 132 -14.02 24.18 -0.51
CA GLU A 132 -13.14 25.14 -1.21
C GLU A 132 -12.15 25.80 -0.25
N GLN A 133 -12.60 26.18 0.96
CA GLN A 133 -11.72 26.76 1.97
C GLN A 133 -10.60 25.80 2.39
N GLU A 134 -10.88 24.50 2.50
CA GLU A 134 -9.84 23.51 2.81
C GLU A 134 -8.83 23.35 1.67
N TYR A 135 -9.26 23.41 0.41
CA TYR A 135 -8.34 23.47 -0.72
C TYR A 135 -7.48 24.74 -0.72
N LYS A 136 -8.06 25.90 -0.38
CA LYS A 136 -7.31 27.15 -0.23
C LYS A 136 -6.29 27.05 0.90
N LEU A 137 -6.64 26.47 2.04
CA LEU A 137 -5.70 26.28 3.14
C LEU A 137 -4.45 25.48 2.74
N LEU A 138 -4.61 24.44 1.90
CA LEU A 138 -3.47 23.72 1.33
C LEU A 138 -2.72 24.56 0.29
N THR A 139 -3.43 25.06 -0.72
CA THR A 139 -2.82 25.69 -1.91
C THR A 139 -2.20 27.05 -1.61
N GLU A 140 -2.68 27.72 -0.57
CA GLU A 140 -2.14 28.99 -0.09
C GLU A 140 -1.09 28.82 1.03
N ASN A 141 -0.86 27.59 1.52
CA ASN A 141 0.20 27.32 2.47
C ASN A 141 1.57 27.64 1.86
N GLN A 142 2.39 28.43 2.56
CA GLN A 142 3.68 28.88 2.04
C GLN A 142 4.61 27.74 1.62
N TYR A 143 4.64 26.62 2.36
CA TYR A 143 5.54 25.50 2.08
C TYR A 143 5.07 24.70 0.87
N TYR A 144 3.76 24.45 0.77
CA TYR A 144 3.19 23.78 -0.40
C TYR A 144 3.36 24.63 -1.65
N ARG A 145 3.03 25.92 -1.58
CA ARG A 145 3.21 26.87 -2.69
C ARG A 145 4.67 26.92 -3.13
N GLN A 146 5.60 27.06 -2.19
CA GLN A 146 7.03 27.06 -2.47
C GLN A 146 7.46 25.76 -3.16
N PHE A 147 6.99 24.61 -2.69
CA PHE A 147 7.28 23.32 -3.31
C PHE A 147 6.75 23.26 -4.75
N VAL A 148 5.49 23.65 -4.97
CA VAL A 148 4.87 23.65 -6.31
C VAL A 148 5.54 24.65 -7.26
N GLU A 149 6.01 25.78 -6.77
CA GLU A 149 6.69 26.81 -7.58
C GLU A 149 8.14 26.46 -7.88
N GLN A 150 8.88 25.94 -6.89
CA GLN A 150 10.34 25.75 -6.98
C GLN A 150 10.75 24.32 -7.34
N VAL A 151 10.03 23.32 -6.85
CA VAL A 151 10.36 21.89 -7.02
C VAL A 151 9.57 21.27 -8.16
N VAL A 152 8.26 21.53 -8.25
CA VAL A 152 7.50 21.12 -9.44
C VAL A 152 7.82 22.06 -10.62
N GLY A 153 8.00 23.35 -10.33
CA GLY A 153 8.46 24.30 -11.34
C GLY A 153 7.44 24.58 -12.43
N ARG A 154 7.90 25.26 -13.49
CA ARG A 154 7.08 25.61 -14.67
C ARG A 154 6.79 24.40 -15.57
N ASN A 155 7.73 23.46 -15.63
CA ASN A 155 7.68 22.33 -16.56
C ASN A 155 7.10 21.06 -15.91
N GLY A 156 7.13 20.96 -14.58
CA GLY A 156 6.49 19.88 -13.86
C GLY A 156 4.99 20.11 -13.69
N ARG A 157 4.29 19.05 -13.28
CA ARG A 157 2.84 19.02 -13.19
C ARG A 157 2.38 18.57 -11.81
N VAL A 158 1.18 18.99 -11.43
CA VAL A 158 0.47 18.44 -10.28
C VAL A 158 -0.80 17.78 -10.83
N ASN A 159 -0.95 16.48 -10.57
CA ASN A 159 -2.13 15.71 -10.90
C ASN A 159 -2.54 14.92 -9.65
N GLY A 160 -3.76 14.41 -9.63
CA GLY A 160 -4.23 13.61 -8.53
C GLY A 160 -5.54 12.95 -8.82
N ILE A 161 -5.79 11.89 -8.06
CA ILE A 161 -7.12 11.39 -7.82
C ILE A 161 -7.54 11.73 -6.39
N TRP A 162 -8.82 12.04 -6.21
CA TRP A 162 -9.39 12.28 -4.90
C TRP A 162 -9.76 10.99 -4.17
N ASP A 163 -10.14 11.15 -2.92
CA ASP A 163 -10.77 10.13 -2.09
C ASP A 163 -11.92 10.75 -1.27
N ASP A 164 -12.56 10.02 -0.36
CA ASP A 164 -13.76 10.48 0.35
C ASP A 164 -13.57 11.75 1.17
N ARG A 165 -12.39 11.96 1.75
CA ARG A 165 -12.17 13.15 2.59
C ARG A 165 -12.00 14.43 1.78
N ASP A 166 -11.57 14.32 0.52
CA ASP A 166 -11.57 15.43 -0.42
C ASP A 166 -13.01 15.87 -0.77
N LEU A 167 -13.97 14.94 -0.73
CA LEU A 167 -15.39 15.20 -0.96
C LEU A 167 -16.11 15.80 0.25
N GLY A 168 -15.43 15.97 1.38
CA GLY A 168 -16.04 16.49 2.60
C GLY A 168 -17.07 15.55 3.24
N ARG A 169 -17.09 14.28 2.83
CA ARG A 169 -17.97 13.24 3.36
C ARG A 169 -17.29 11.88 3.29
N ARG A 170 -17.02 11.30 4.46
CA ARG A 170 -16.53 9.92 4.59
C ARG A 170 -17.46 8.93 3.88
N GLY A 171 -16.86 7.95 3.20
CA GLY A 171 -17.60 6.90 2.52
C GLY A 171 -18.45 7.39 1.33
N ALA A 172 -18.22 8.61 0.82
CA ALA A 172 -18.92 9.08 -0.38
C ALA A 172 -18.80 8.07 -1.54
N ASP A 173 -19.90 7.91 -2.28
CA ASP A 173 -20.06 6.97 -3.38
C ASP A 173 -20.75 7.65 -4.58
N GLY A 174 -21.13 6.87 -5.59
CA GLY A 174 -21.77 7.41 -6.79
C GLY A 174 -23.12 8.10 -6.55
N SER A 175 -23.74 7.93 -5.37
CA SER A 175 -24.98 8.63 -5.00
C SER A 175 -24.74 10.02 -4.40
N TYR A 176 -23.49 10.41 -4.14
CA TYR A 176 -23.18 11.68 -3.49
C TYR A 176 -23.38 12.87 -4.45
N ALA A 177 -24.51 13.56 -4.27
CA ALA A 177 -25.00 14.61 -5.18
C ALA A 177 -24.05 15.80 -5.36
N GLN A 178 -23.16 16.09 -4.40
CA GLN A 178 -22.23 17.22 -4.51
C GLN A 178 -20.95 16.90 -5.28
N SER A 179 -20.72 15.63 -5.64
CA SER A 179 -19.49 15.16 -6.29
C SER A 179 -19.10 16.02 -7.49
N GLU A 180 -20.04 16.38 -8.37
CA GLU A 180 -19.72 17.18 -9.56
C GLU A 180 -19.18 18.59 -9.21
N ALA A 181 -19.80 19.27 -8.26
CA ALA A 181 -19.37 20.61 -7.85
C ALA A 181 -17.98 20.55 -7.18
N LEU A 182 -17.77 19.56 -6.31
CA LEU A 182 -16.49 19.37 -5.63
C LEU A 182 -15.38 18.95 -6.60
N ARG A 183 -15.73 18.23 -7.68
CA ARG A 183 -14.78 17.86 -8.73
C ARG A 183 -14.14 19.07 -9.37
N ARG A 184 -14.96 20.10 -9.64
CA ARG A 184 -14.49 21.36 -10.22
C ARG A 184 -13.52 22.04 -9.27
N LEU A 185 -13.83 22.05 -7.96
CA LEU A 185 -12.91 22.58 -6.94
C LEU A 185 -11.59 21.81 -6.90
N TYR A 186 -11.62 20.48 -6.88
CA TYR A 186 -10.41 19.65 -6.89
C TYR A 186 -9.54 19.95 -8.11
N LEU A 187 -10.14 19.98 -9.31
CA LEU A 187 -9.43 20.30 -10.55
C LEU A 187 -8.89 21.74 -10.55
N THR A 188 -9.63 22.71 -10.00
CA THR A 188 -9.20 24.12 -9.94
C THR A 188 -8.03 24.33 -8.97
N HIS A 189 -8.05 23.68 -7.82
CA HIS A 189 -7.07 23.93 -6.76
C HIS A 189 -5.87 22.99 -6.80
N ILE A 190 -6.07 21.71 -7.09
CA ILE A 190 -5.01 20.70 -6.97
C ILE A 190 -4.24 20.54 -8.28
N TRP A 191 -4.92 20.57 -9.42
CA TRP A 191 -4.27 20.28 -10.69
C TRP A 191 -3.49 21.48 -11.22
N LYS A 192 -2.26 21.23 -11.69
CA LYS A 192 -1.37 22.22 -12.31
C LYS A 192 -0.75 21.65 -13.57
N GLY A 193 -0.74 22.44 -14.65
CA GLY A 193 -0.06 22.08 -15.90
C GLY A 193 -0.87 21.18 -16.83
N TYR A 194 -2.17 21.02 -16.58
CA TYR A 194 -3.13 20.34 -17.46
C TYR A 194 -4.30 21.26 -17.80
N PRO A 195 -4.82 21.24 -19.03
CA PRO A 195 -6.10 21.86 -19.31
C PRO A 195 -7.19 21.16 -18.47
N LEU A 196 -8.12 21.93 -17.89
CA LEU A 196 -9.27 21.43 -17.10
C LEU A 196 -10.16 20.45 -17.89
N ALA A 197 -10.02 20.43 -19.22
CA ALA A 197 -10.48 19.35 -20.07
C ALA A 197 -9.28 18.44 -20.38
N VAL A 198 -9.06 17.39 -19.60
CA VAL A 198 -8.23 16.28 -20.06
C VAL A 198 -8.98 15.64 -21.20
N LYS A 199 -8.64 16.04 -22.42
CA LYS A 199 -8.92 15.25 -23.60
C LYS A 199 -7.78 14.26 -23.72
N ASP A 200 -8.06 12.98 -23.95
CA ASP A 200 -7.03 12.08 -24.45
C ASP A 200 -6.56 12.56 -25.84
N ALA A 201 -5.49 11.95 -26.38
CA ALA A 201 -4.98 12.34 -27.70
C ALA A 201 -5.99 12.11 -28.84
N THR A 202 -7.10 11.40 -28.57
CA THR A 202 -8.23 11.20 -29.48
C THR A 202 -9.32 12.27 -29.35
N GLY A 203 -9.21 13.20 -28.39
CA GLY A 203 -10.19 14.26 -28.15
C GLY A 203 -11.36 13.87 -27.23
N ASP A 204 -11.34 12.66 -26.68
CA ASP A 204 -12.48 11.90 -26.13
C ASP A 204 -12.48 11.78 -24.61
N GLY A 205 -11.64 12.56 -23.94
CA GLY A 205 -11.72 12.64 -22.48
C GLY A 205 -13.00 13.34 -22.05
N THR A 206 -13.77 12.69 -21.17
CA THR A 206 -15.01 13.27 -20.64
C THR A 206 -14.65 14.59 -19.94
N PRO A 207 -15.08 15.76 -20.44
CA PRO A 207 -14.72 17.02 -19.83
C PRO A 207 -15.08 17.02 -18.35
N GLY A 208 -14.07 17.25 -17.51
CA GLY A 208 -14.21 17.24 -16.06
C GLY A 208 -14.18 15.86 -15.39
N ALA A 209 -13.86 14.74 -16.05
CA ALA A 209 -13.57 13.49 -15.34
C ALA A 209 -12.21 13.57 -14.61
N LEU A 210 -12.11 12.92 -13.44
CA LEU A 210 -10.86 12.83 -12.68
C LEU A 210 -10.00 11.63 -13.05
N TYR A 211 -10.61 10.59 -13.63
CA TYR A 211 -9.83 9.54 -14.26
C TYR A 211 -9.17 10.10 -15.52
N SER A 212 -7.88 9.85 -15.66
CA SER A 212 -7.06 10.51 -16.67
C SER A 212 -5.92 9.62 -17.13
N PHE A 213 -5.43 9.87 -18.34
CA PHE A 213 -4.20 9.29 -18.86
C PHE A 213 -3.25 10.41 -19.24
N THR A 214 -2.11 10.49 -18.56
CA THR A 214 -1.17 11.60 -18.70
C THR A 214 0.25 11.08 -18.82
N GLY A 215 1.15 11.83 -19.47
CA GLY A 215 2.53 11.42 -19.69
C GLY A 215 3.55 12.51 -19.40
N ILE A 216 4.72 12.08 -18.90
CA ILE A 216 5.96 12.84 -18.84
C ILE A 216 6.76 12.50 -20.11
N PRO A 217 7.05 13.48 -20.99
CA PRO A 217 7.78 13.22 -22.23
C PRO A 217 9.14 12.57 -21.98
N ALA A 218 9.55 11.65 -22.85
CA ALA A 218 10.91 11.13 -22.82
C ALA A 218 11.91 12.27 -23.14
N PRO A 219 13.00 12.43 -22.37
CA PRO A 219 13.92 13.54 -22.60
C PRO A 219 14.59 13.45 -23.97
N THR A 220 14.55 14.54 -24.73
CA THR A 220 15.09 14.59 -26.10
C THR A 220 16.58 14.29 -26.13
N GLY A 221 17.03 13.51 -27.11
CA GLY A 221 18.44 13.15 -27.28
C GLY A 221 18.90 11.99 -26.39
N THR A 222 18.00 11.37 -25.63
CA THR A 222 18.29 10.16 -24.84
C THR A 222 17.95 8.90 -25.65
N PRO A 223 18.58 7.74 -25.36
CA PRO A 223 18.23 6.48 -26.00
C PRO A 223 16.77 6.09 -25.73
N LEU A 224 16.24 6.49 -24.57
CA LEU A 224 14.84 6.27 -24.21
C LEU A 224 13.89 6.96 -25.19
N ALA A 225 14.18 8.21 -25.59
CA ALA A 225 13.32 8.97 -26.50
C ALA A 225 13.30 8.42 -27.94
N ALA A 226 14.27 7.58 -28.33
CA ALA A 226 14.26 6.89 -29.62
C ALA A 226 13.18 5.80 -29.68
N HIS A 227 12.83 5.19 -28.54
CA HIS A 227 11.90 4.05 -28.47
C HIS A 227 10.55 4.38 -27.82
N PHE A 228 10.50 5.46 -27.02
CA PHE A 228 9.33 5.82 -26.24
C PHE A 228 8.95 7.30 -26.42
N VAL A 229 7.65 7.57 -26.50
CA VAL A 229 7.12 8.96 -26.51
C VAL A 229 7.20 9.57 -25.11
N HIS A 230 6.83 8.79 -24.09
CA HIS A 230 6.83 9.21 -22.68
C HIS A 230 7.73 8.31 -21.85
N SER A 231 8.49 8.91 -20.93
CA SER A 231 9.28 8.20 -19.92
C SER A 231 8.38 7.55 -18.88
N VAL A 232 7.34 8.26 -18.44
CA VAL A 232 6.35 7.76 -17.49
C VAL A 232 4.97 8.19 -17.95
N CYS A 233 4.04 7.24 -17.98
CA CYS A 233 2.61 7.51 -18.12
C CYS A 233 1.89 7.21 -16.80
N THR A 234 0.82 7.94 -16.51
CA THR A 234 -0.01 7.76 -15.32
C THR A 234 -1.46 7.61 -15.73
N ILE A 235 -2.11 6.56 -15.24
CA ILE A 235 -3.56 6.33 -15.27
C ILE A 235 -4.11 6.60 -13.87
N THR A 236 -5.00 7.56 -13.72
CA THR A 236 -5.73 7.77 -12.47
C THR A 236 -7.11 7.10 -12.52
N LEU A 237 -7.51 6.40 -11.46
CA LEU A 237 -8.79 5.69 -11.37
C LEU A 237 -9.69 6.31 -10.30
N ASP A 238 -10.78 6.96 -10.72
CA ASP A 238 -11.84 7.43 -9.82
C ASP A 238 -12.71 6.27 -9.33
N VAL A 239 -12.43 5.81 -8.11
CA VAL A 239 -13.19 4.74 -7.44
C VAL A 239 -14.29 5.28 -6.52
N ARG A 240 -14.58 6.60 -6.55
CA ARG A 240 -15.59 7.21 -5.67
C ARG A 240 -16.88 7.53 -6.40
N THR A 241 -16.82 8.29 -7.50
CA THR A 241 -18.05 8.86 -8.10
C THR A 241 -18.87 7.93 -8.94
N GLN A 242 -18.32 6.77 -9.28
CA GLN A 242 -19.02 5.76 -10.08
C GLN A 242 -19.21 4.45 -9.32
N ARG A 243 -18.72 4.36 -8.07
CA ARG A 243 -18.85 3.14 -7.30
C ARG A 243 -20.30 2.90 -6.91
N THR A 244 -20.70 1.64 -6.99
CA THR A 244 -21.95 1.17 -6.43
C THR A 244 -21.89 1.35 -4.92
N ALA A 245 -22.96 1.88 -4.33
CA ALA A 245 -23.07 1.93 -2.87
C ALA A 245 -22.91 0.50 -2.33
N LEU A 246 -22.03 0.30 -1.34
CA LEU A 246 -21.81 -1.03 -0.77
C LEU A 246 -23.12 -1.50 -0.11
N PRO A 247 -23.83 -2.53 -0.61
CA PRO A 247 -24.68 -3.30 0.30
C PRO A 247 -23.76 -3.88 1.38
N ASN A 248 -24.21 -4.04 2.63
CA ASN A 248 -23.39 -4.53 3.77
C ASN A 248 -22.56 -5.77 3.39
N LEU A 249 -21.36 -5.51 2.87
CA LEU A 249 -20.56 -6.48 2.13
C LEU A 249 -19.88 -7.45 3.09
N ALA A 250 -19.56 -6.93 4.28
CA ALA A 250 -19.12 -7.70 5.41
C ALA A 250 -20.14 -8.78 5.77
N ASP A 251 -21.43 -8.48 5.85
CA ASP A 251 -22.46 -9.48 6.12
C ASP A 251 -22.56 -10.52 4.99
N ALA A 252 -22.52 -10.07 3.73
CA ALA A 252 -22.64 -10.94 2.56
C ALA A 252 -21.46 -11.92 2.43
N LEU A 253 -20.22 -11.45 2.60
CA LEU A 253 -19.01 -12.26 2.46
C LEU A 253 -18.72 -13.13 3.69
N LEU A 254 -19.10 -12.68 4.90
CA LEU A 254 -18.87 -13.43 6.14
C LEU A 254 -19.84 -14.60 6.33
N ARG A 255 -21.04 -14.56 5.74
CA ARG A 255 -22.01 -15.64 5.90
C ARG A 255 -21.64 -16.93 5.17
N ARG A 256 -20.64 -16.98 4.26
CA ARG A 256 -20.18 -18.21 3.57
C ARG A 256 -19.93 -19.39 4.53
N ASN A 257 -19.38 -19.12 5.72
CA ASN A 257 -19.13 -20.14 6.74
C ASN A 257 -20.40 -20.57 7.50
N GLU A 258 -21.38 -19.68 7.60
CA GLU A 258 -22.70 -20.06 8.10
C GLU A 258 -23.36 -21.04 7.14
N GLU A 259 -23.32 -20.84 5.83
CA GLU A 259 -23.88 -21.79 4.86
C GLU A 259 -23.25 -23.18 4.95
N VAL A 260 -21.92 -23.28 5.09
CA VAL A 260 -21.25 -24.58 5.27
C VAL A 260 -21.61 -25.20 6.63
N GLY A 261 -21.60 -24.43 7.71
CA GLY A 261 -21.98 -24.91 9.05
C GLY A 261 -23.47 -25.26 9.18
N LEU A 262 -24.33 -24.57 8.44
CA LEU A 262 -25.77 -24.78 8.36
C LEU A 262 -26.11 -26.04 7.54
N ARG A 263 -25.42 -26.27 6.41
CA ARG A 263 -25.53 -27.52 5.63
C ARG A 263 -25.12 -28.75 6.44
N LEU A 264 -24.26 -28.59 7.44
CA LEU A 264 -23.75 -29.68 8.29
C LEU A 264 -24.61 -29.97 9.55
N ARG A 265 -25.56 -29.10 9.94
CA ARG A 265 -26.18 -29.16 11.29
C ARG A 265 -27.70 -29.28 11.40
N SER A 266 -28.53 -29.20 10.35
CA SER A 266 -29.99 -29.23 10.58
C SER A 266 -30.81 -30.17 9.69
N SER A 267 -31.86 -30.72 10.30
CA SER A 267 -32.98 -31.46 9.71
C SER A 267 -34.24 -30.59 9.49
N GLU A 268 -34.14 -29.27 9.66
CA GLU A 268 -35.25 -28.31 9.48
C GLU A 268 -35.12 -27.59 8.12
N GLY A 269 -35.94 -27.99 7.14
CA GLY A 269 -35.71 -27.69 5.72
C GLY A 269 -36.17 -26.32 5.18
N ALA A 270 -37.09 -25.61 5.84
CA ALA A 270 -37.69 -24.39 5.29
C ALA A 270 -36.92 -23.10 5.67
N ALA A 271 -36.73 -22.85 6.97
CA ALA A 271 -36.01 -21.66 7.46
C ALA A 271 -34.53 -21.63 7.01
N LEU A 272 -33.94 -22.80 6.77
CA LEU A 272 -32.61 -22.91 6.21
C LEU A 272 -32.55 -22.49 4.75
N GLY A 273 -33.51 -22.91 3.94
CA GLY A 273 -33.59 -22.57 2.52
C GLY A 273 -33.72 -21.07 2.28
N ASP A 274 -34.52 -20.38 3.09
CA ASP A 274 -34.69 -18.93 3.02
C ASP A 274 -33.38 -18.20 3.33
N LYS A 275 -32.67 -18.60 4.39
CA LYS A 275 -31.40 -17.99 4.79
C LYS A 275 -30.29 -18.21 3.75
N LEU A 276 -30.22 -19.41 3.16
CA LEU A 276 -29.27 -19.71 2.07
C LEU A 276 -29.58 -18.89 0.81
N THR A 277 -30.86 -18.72 0.48
CA THR A 277 -31.30 -17.88 -0.66
C THR A 277 -30.96 -16.42 -0.44
N GLU A 278 -31.18 -15.88 0.76
CA GLU A 278 -30.80 -14.53 1.14
C GLU A 278 -29.29 -14.30 0.98
N MET A 279 -28.48 -15.25 1.46
CA MET A 279 -27.02 -15.21 1.30
C MET A 279 -26.58 -15.28 -0.16
N GLY A 280 -27.18 -16.16 -0.95
CA GLY A 280 -26.94 -16.25 -2.39
C GLY A 280 -27.23 -14.92 -3.10
N ASN A 281 -28.38 -14.31 -2.78
CA ASN A 281 -28.78 -13.01 -3.34
C ASN A 281 -27.83 -11.87 -2.91
N MET A 282 -27.37 -11.87 -1.66
CA MET A 282 -26.38 -10.89 -1.21
C MET A 282 -25.05 -11.05 -1.93
N ARG A 283 -24.58 -12.30 -2.09
CA ARG A 283 -23.35 -12.60 -2.85
C ARG A 283 -23.47 -12.18 -4.31
N ALA A 284 -24.61 -12.43 -4.96
CA ALA A 284 -24.86 -11.98 -6.32
C ALA A 284 -24.72 -10.44 -6.42
N ARG A 285 -25.33 -9.69 -5.49
CA ARG A 285 -25.17 -8.22 -5.45
C ARG A 285 -23.73 -7.75 -5.23
N VAL A 286 -22.94 -8.47 -4.42
CA VAL A 286 -21.49 -8.19 -4.25
C VAL A 286 -20.74 -8.38 -5.56
N MET A 287 -21.06 -9.45 -6.31
CA MET A 287 -20.41 -9.72 -7.60
C MET A 287 -20.87 -8.72 -8.68
N GLU A 288 -22.07 -8.19 -8.59
CA GLU A 288 -22.58 -7.14 -9.49
C GLU A 288 -22.08 -5.73 -9.12
N ALA A 289 -21.57 -5.53 -7.91
CA ALA A 289 -21.07 -4.24 -7.47
C ALA A 289 -19.85 -3.80 -8.29
N ASP A 290 -19.89 -2.56 -8.75
CA ASP A 290 -18.85 -2.00 -9.60
C ASP A 290 -18.18 -0.76 -8.98
N LEU A 291 -16.87 -0.59 -9.20
CA LEU A 291 -16.07 0.55 -8.74
C LEU A 291 -16.02 1.71 -9.73
N LEU A 292 -15.83 1.40 -11.01
CA LEU A 292 -15.44 2.42 -12.00
C LEU A 292 -16.61 2.90 -12.85
N GLY A 293 -17.70 2.15 -12.91
CA GLY A 293 -18.82 2.43 -13.80
C GLY A 293 -18.49 2.13 -15.27
N ARG A 294 -19.55 1.94 -16.06
CA ARG A 294 -19.44 1.56 -17.48
C ARG A 294 -18.60 2.51 -18.32
N ARG A 295 -18.69 3.83 -18.06
CA ARG A 295 -17.98 4.85 -18.86
C ARG A 295 -16.47 4.78 -18.66
N GLN A 296 -16.02 4.71 -17.41
CA GLN A 296 -14.60 4.62 -17.11
C GLN A 296 -14.01 3.26 -17.48
N TRP A 297 -14.75 2.16 -17.33
CA TRP A 297 -14.29 0.86 -17.84
C TRP A 297 -14.04 0.87 -19.34
N ALA A 298 -14.99 1.41 -20.11
CA ALA A 298 -14.84 1.51 -21.56
C ALA A 298 -13.67 2.42 -21.94
N TRP A 299 -13.47 3.53 -21.21
CA TRP A 299 -12.31 4.41 -21.40
C TRP A 299 -10.98 3.72 -21.05
N LEU A 300 -10.92 2.95 -19.96
CA LEU A 300 -9.72 2.26 -19.51
C LEU A 300 -9.31 1.16 -20.49
N GLU A 301 -10.27 0.37 -20.97
CA GLU A 301 -10.06 -0.65 -22.00
C GLU A 301 -9.54 -0.03 -23.31
N ARG A 302 -10.15 1.06 -23.78
CA ARG A 302 -9.63 1.81 -24.94
C ARG A 302 -8.22 2.35 -24.70
N THR A 303 -7.92 2.85 -23.51
CA THR A 303 -6.59 3.35 -23.13
C THR A 303 -5.56 2.22 -23.22
N PHE A 304 -5.88 1.03 -22.72
CA PHE A 304 -4.98 -0.13 -22.79
C PHE A 304 -4.74 -0.58 -24.24
N ALA A 305 -5.81 -0.71 -25.02
CA ALA A 305 -5.75 -1.07 -26.44
C ALA A 305 -4.90 -0.07 -27.26
N THR A 306 -5.14 1.23 -27.04
CA THR A 306 -4.55 2.30 -27.85
C THR A 306 -3.09 2.55 -27.49
N TYR A 307 -2.75 2.58 -26.20
CA TYR A 307 -1.46 3.11 -25.75
C TYR A 307 -0.53 2.08 -25.10
N LEU A 308 -1.07 0.98 -24.54
CA LEU A 308 -0.28 0.10 -23.66
C LEU A 308 -0.05 -1.31 -24.22
N ALA A 309 -0.81 -1.73 -25.22
CA ALA A 309 -0.60 -3.03 -25.85
C ALA A 309 0.78 -3.07 -26.55
N PRO A 310 1.56 -4.17 -26.46
CA PRO A 310 2.96 -4.21 -26.91
C PRO A 310 3.21 -3.87 -28.38
N LYS A 311 2.22 -4.15 -29.24
CA LYS A 311 2.28 -3.90 -30.69
C LYS A 311 1.63 -2.56 -31.10
N SER A 312 0.99 -1.85 -30.17
CA SER A 312 0.35 -0.57 -30.46
C SER A 312 1.39 0.52 -30.60
N ARG A 313 1.33 1.25 -31.71
CA ARG A 313 2.12 2.46 -31.94
C ARG A 313 1.43 3.63 -31.28
N SER A 314 2.20 4.57 -30.75
CA SER A 314 1.63 5.82 -30.25
C SER A 314 0.87 6.54 -31.37
N PRO A 315 -0.43 6.87 -31.18
CA PRO A 315 -1.17 7.69 -32.15
C PRO A 315 -0.43 9.00 -32.44
N GLY A 316 -0.33 9.36 -33.73
CA GLY A 316 0.33 10.59 -34.17
C GLY A 316 1.86 10.58 -34.13
N ASP A 317 2.51 9.50 -33.70
CA ASP A 317 3.97 9.39 -33.71
C ASP A 317 4.49 8.74 -35.00
N ALA A 318 5.06 9.55 -35.90
CA ALA A 318 5.58 9.07 -37.19
C ALA A 318 6.75 8.09 -37.04
N ALA A 319 7.49 8.16 -35.92
CA ALA A 319 8.60 7.27 -35.62
C ALA A 319 8.15 5.87 -35.15
N GLY A 320 6.84 5.66 -34.92
CA GLY A 320 6.29 4.37 -34.52
C GLY A 320 6.74 3.91 -33.13
N ARG A 321 7.08 4.84 -32.24
CA ARG A 321 7.54 4.57 -30.88
C ARG A 321 6.42 4.01 -30.02
N ALA A 322 6.81 3.25 -28.99
CA ALA A 322 5.89 2.85 -27.94
C ALA A 322 5.45 4.08 -27.12
N HIS A 323 4.24 4.07 -26.59
CA HIS A 323 3.73 5.29 -25.93
C HIS A 323 4.41 5.57 -24.59
N CYS A 324 4.64 4.53 -23.77
CA CYS A 324 5.13 4.65 -22.40
C CYS A 324 6.29 3.70 -22.12
N ALA A 325 7.37 4.21 -21.51
CA ALA A 325 8.41 3.34 -20.96
C ALA A 325 7.95 2.65 -19.68
N VAL A 326 7.35 3.40 -18.73
CA VAL A 326 6.67 2.88 -17.53
C VAL A 326 5.24 3.42 -17.45
N THR A 327 4.30 2.61 -16.95
CA THR A 327 2.93 3.02 -16.66
C THR A 327 2.60 2.92 -15.17
N LEU A 328 2.17 4.01 -14.56
CA LEU A 328 1.70 4.06 -13.18
C LEU A 328 0.17 3.97 -13.19
N ILE A 329 -0.40 2.96 -12.56
CA ILE A 329 -1.85 2.82 -12.39
C ILE A 329 -2.19 3.23 -10.96
N ALA A 330 -2.72 4.44 -10.82
CA ALA A 330 -2.98 5.09 -9.55
C ALA A 330 -4.46 4.99 -9.16
N SER A 331 -4.71 4.52 -7.95
CA SER A 331 -6.03 4.40 -7.32
C SER A 331 -5.95 4.97 -5.91
N PRO A 332 -6.97 5.68 -5.37
CA PRO A 332 -6.91 6.08 -3.97
C PRO A 332 -6.97 4.87 -3.03
N TRP A 333 -7.56 3.76 -3.49
CA TRP A 333 -7.68 2.51 -2.75
C TRP A 333 -6.64 1.48 -3.16
N GLN A 334 -6.26 0.61 -2.22
CA GLN A 334 -5.37 -0.52 -2.51
C GLN A 334 -6.03 -1.52 -3.47
N ILE A 335 -5.26 -1.94 -4.47
CA ILE A 335 -5.73 -2.84 -5.54
C ILE A 335 -5.45 -4.31 -5.20
N LEU A 336 -4.21 -4.61 -4.79
CA LEU A 336 -3.72 -5.95 -4.48
C LEU A 336 -3.56 -6.20 -2.98
N LEU A 337 -3.18 -5.16 -2.22
CA LEU A 337 -2.70 -5.33 -0.84
C LEU A 337 -3.78 -5.29 0.25
N ASN A 338 -5.07 -5.25 -0.12
CA ASN A 338 -6.15 -5.06 0.86
C ASN A 338 -6.76 -6.34 1.45
N ASP A 339 -6.37 -7.54 0.98
CA ASP A 339 -7.08 -8.82 1.21
C ASP A 339 -7.38 -9.21 2.68
N ASN A 340 -6.78 -8.53 3.66
CA ASN A 340 -6.95 -8.82 5.09
C ASN A 340 -7.07 -7.55 5.96
N LYS A 341 -7.65 -6.48 5.44
CA LYS A 341 -7.60 -5.16 6.09
C LYS A 341 -8.96 -4.52 6.31
N PRO A 342 -9.08 -3.61 7.30
CA PRO A 342 -10.37 -3.07 7.73
C PRO A 342 -10.83 -1.86 6.93
N PHE A 343 -10.05 -1.43 5.96
CA PHE A 343 -10.30 -0.20 5.21
C PHE A 343 -10.80 -0.50 3.81
N GLU A 344 -11.39 0.52 3.18
CA GLU A 344 -11.96 0.39 1.85
C GLU A 344 -10.86 0.04 0.82
N GLY A 345 -11.17 -0.90 -0.07
CA GLY A 345 -10.23 -1.41 -1.06
C GLY A 345 -10.93 -2.13 -2.21
N TRP A 346 -10.14 -2.53 -3.21
CA TRP A 346 -10.65 -3.24 -4.39
C TRP A 346 -11.11 -4.68 -4.10
N ASP A 347 -10.66 -5.27 -3.00
CA ASP A 347 -11.14 -6.56 -2.49
C ASP A 347 -12.65 -6.54 -2.13
N LEU A 348 -13.19 -5.36 -1.80
CA LEU A 348 -14.63 -5.16 -1.61
C LEU A 348 -15.44 -5.24 -2.92
N TYR A 349 -14.76 -5.22 -4.07
CA TYR A 349 -15.36 -5.27 -5.40
C TYR A 349 -14.61 -6.30 -6.25
N PRO A 350 -14.72 -7.59 -5.89
CA PRO A 350 -13.90 -8.64 -6.48
C PRO A 350 -14.08 -8.76 -8.00
N ALA A 351 -15.29 -8.47 -8.51
CA ALA A 351 -15.54 -8.42 -9.96
C ALA A 351 -14.76 -7.28 -10.64
N SER A 352 -14.82 -6.05 -10.12
CA SER A 352 -14.04 -4.92 -10.63
C SER A 352 -12.54 -5.18 -10.58
N ARG A 353 -12.02 -5.75 -9.49
CA ARG A 353 -10.60 -6.14 -9.38
C ARG A 353 -10.21 -7.19 -10.42
N SER A 354 -11.01 -8.24 -10.54
CA SER A 354 -10.75 -9.33 -11.50
C SER A 354 -10.78 -8.80 -12.93
N ARG A 355 -11.74 -7.93 -13.25
CA ARG A 355 -11.84 -7.25 -14.54
C ARG A 355 -10.59 -6.41 -14.85
N LEU A 356 -10.07 -5.64 -13.90
CA LEU A 356 -8.82 -4.88 -14.09
C LEU A 356 -7.65 -5.81 -14.44
N LEU A 357 -7.48 -6.90 -13.67
CA LEU A 357 -6.39 -7.86 -13.89
C LEU A 357 -6.54 -8.59 -15.24
N LEU A 358 -7.77 -8.94 -15.62
CA LEU A 358 -8.04 -9.53 -16.94
C LEU A 358 -7.81 -8.55 -18.08
N LEU A 359 -8.13 -7.26 -17.94
CA LEU A 359 -7.81 -6.25 -18.95
C LEU A 359 -6.29 -6.13 -19.14
N LEU A 360 -5.53 -6.12 -18.04
CA LEU A 360 -4.06 -6.12 -18.13
C LEU A 360 -3.53 -7.36 -18.86
N LYS A 361 -4.12 -8.54 -18.60
CA LYS A 361 -3.82 -9.79 -19.30
C LYS A 361 -4.19 -9.73 -20.78
N LYS A 362 -5.45 -9.37 -21.10
CA LYS A 362 -6.00 -9.26 -22.46
C LYS A 362 -5.12 -8.40 -23.35
N TYR A 363 -4.72 -7.22 -22.85
CA TYR A 363 -3.87 -6.30 -23.61
C TYR A 363 -2.37 -6.53 -23.41
N LYS A 364 -1.98 -7.58 -22.68
CA LYS A 364 -0.58 -7.96 -22.38
C LYS A 364 0.23 -6.76 -21.91
N VAL A 365 -0.35 -5.96 -21.01
CA VAL A 365 0.24 -4.70 -20.55
C VAL A 365 1.58 -5.00 -19.86
N GLN A 366 2.60 -4.21 -20.21
CA GLN A 366 3.96 -4.36 -19.71
C GLN A 366 4.42 -3.10 -18.97
N ARG A 367 5.40 -3.27 -18.08
CA ARG A 367 6.12 -2.20 -17.39
C ARG A 367 5.20 -1.29 -16.61
N PHE A 368 4.31 -1.87 -15.82
CA PHE A 368 3.38 -1.11 -14.99
C PHE A 368 3.61 -1.32 -13.49
N VAL A 369 3.17 -0.33 -12.71
CA VAL A 369 3.22 -0.35 -11.25
C VAL A 369 1.89 0.20 -10.71
N PHE A 370 1.29 -0.48 -9.75
CA PHE A 370 0.14 0.06 -9.03
C PHE A 370 0.59 1.02 -7.94
N LEU A 371 -0.08 2.17 -7.85
CA LEU A 371 0.10 3.13 -6.77
C LEU A 371 -1.22 3.30 -6.03
N SER A 372 -1.16 3.28 -4.70
CA SER A 372 -2.34 3.45 -3.86
C SER A 372 -2.15 4.34 -2.63
N GLY A 373 -3.26 4.83 -2.08
CA GLY A 373 -3.32 5.63 -0.86
C GLY A 373 -4.31 5.04 0.15
N HIS A 374 -5.01 5.92 0.88
CA HIS A 374 -6.09 5.65 1.85
C HIS A 374 -5.74 4.81 3.09
N ALA A 375 -4.85 3.84 2.97
CA ALA A 375 -4.57 2.82 3.96
C ALA A 375 -4.03 3.35 5.31
N GLU A 376 -3.54 4.59 5.36
CA GLU A 376 -2.84 5.18 6.52
C GLU A 376 -1.62 4.35 6.98
N VAL A 377 -1.20 3.39 6.15
CA VAL A 377 -0.02 2.53 6.29
C VAL A 377 0.73 2.44 4.97
N GLY A 378 2.04 2.38 5.09
CA GLY A 378 2.95 2.45 3.98
C GLY A 378 3.39 1.07 3.56
N GLU A 379 3.23 0.73 2.29
CA GLU A 379 3.43 -0.65 1.86
C GLU A 379 4.10 -0.78 0.51
N LEU A 380 4.90 -1.84 0.40
CA LEU A 380 5.43 -2.33 -0.85
C LEU A 380 5.08 -3.81 -0.94
N GLY A 381 4.28 -4.15 -1.95
CA GLY A 381 3.88 -5.51 -2.24
C GLY A 381 4.40 -5.96 -3.60
N VAL A 382 5.04 -7.13 -3.62
CA VAL A 382 5.38 -7.83 -4.86
C VAL A 382 4.64 -9.15 -4.87
N MET A 383 3.72 -9.32 -5.82
CA MET A 383 2.95 -10.53 -6.00
C MET A 383 3.56 -11.34 -7.14
N GLN A 384 4.16 -12.47 -6.85
CA GLN A 384 4.75 -13.36 -7.85
C GLN A 384 3.80 -14.51 -8.15
N ARG A 385 3.57 -14.80 -9.43
CA ARG A 385 2.91 -16.04 -9.86
C ARG A 385 3.87 -17.21 -9.64
N ALA A 386 3.41 -18.27 -8.98
CA ALA A 386 4.21 -19.48 -8.76
C ALA A 386 4.53 -20.15 -10.10
N SER A 387 5.77 -20.61 -10.29
CA SER A 387 6.13 -21.44 -11.45
C SER A 387 5.62 -22.88 -11.25
N LYS A 388 5.36 -23.61 -12.35
CA LYS A 388 5.02 -25.05 -12.30
C LYS A 388 6.08 -25.87 -11.53
N GLU A 389 7.36 -25.49 -11.57
CA GLU A 389 8.44 -26.15 -10.84
C GLU A 389 8.43 -25.91 -9.32
N GLY A 390 7.79 -24.84 -8.85
CA GLY A 390 7.55 -24.60 -7.42
C GLY A 390 6.44 -25.49 -6.84
N ILE A 391 5.72 -26.22 -7.69
CA ILE A 391 4.66 -27.15 -7.34
C ILE A 391 5.28 -28.55 -7.23
N ARG A 392 6.04 -28.81 -6.15
CA ARG A 392 6.36 -30.20 -5.79
C ARG A 392 5.09 -30.85 -5.24
N VAL A 393 4.50 -31.74 -6.03
CA VAL A 393 3.47 -32.66 -5.56
C VAL A 393 4.19 -33.77 -4.79
N GLU A 394 4.29 -33.65 -3.47
CA GLU A 394 4.47 -34.84 -2.65
C GLU A 394 3.13 -35.55 -2.62
N ALA A 395 3.01 -36.64 -3.38
CA ALA A 395 1.84 -37.50 -3.32
C ALA A 395 1.73 -38.04 -1.87
N PRO A 396 0.55 -37.96 -1.22
CA PRO A 396 0.36 -38.63 0.05
C PRO A 396 0.51 -40.13 -0.21
N THR A 397 1.60 -40.71 0.31
CA THR A 397 1.75 -42.17 0.34
C THR A 397 0.89 -42.68 1.49
N ALA A 398 -0.40 -42.86 1.20
CA ALA A 398 -1.31 -43.62 2.05
C ALA A 398 -2.05 -44.62 1.16
N THR A 399 -1.47 -45.81 1.06
CA THR A 399 -2.12 -47.03 0.61
C THR A 399 -3.26 -47.39 1.55
N LEU A 400 -4.46 -47.66 1.02
CA LEU A 400 -5.31 -48.81 1.39
C LEU A 400 -6.58 -48.90 0.50
N THR A 401 -6.51 -49.87 -0.43
CA THR A 401 -7.55 -50.78 -0.98
C THR A 401 -8.75 -50.28 -1.81
N ASP A 402 -8.82 -50.85 -3.02
CA ASP A 402 -9.94 -51.15 -3.93
C ASP A 402 -10.76 -49.95 -4.51
N SER A 403 -10.89 -49.73 -5.82
CA SER A 403 -10.97 -50.67 -6.95
C SER A 403 -11.06 -49.93 -8.31
N THR A 404 -10.40 -50.50 -9.33
CA THR A 404 -10.42 -50.22 -10.79
C THR A 404 -9.63 -49.01 -11.36
N PRO A 405 -8.64 -49.25 -12.25
CA PRO A 405 -7.84 -48.21 -12.89
C PRO A 405 -8.45 -47.73 -14.22
N ARG A 406 -8.47 -46.41 -14.45
CA ARG A 406 -8.41 -45.84 -15.80
C ARG A 406 -6.99 -45.32 -16.00
N GLU A 407 -6.32 -45.78 -17.05
CA GLU A 407 -4.99 -45.31 -17.44
C GLU A 407 -4.98 -43.78 -17.58
N PRO A 408 -4.11 -43.05 -16.86
CA PRO A 408 -3.80 -41.68 -17.23
C PRO A 408 -2.76 -41.73 -18.36
N LEU A 409 -3.11 -41.13 -19.49
CA LEU A 409 -2.16 -40.73 -20.54
C LEU A 409 -1.10 -39.80 -19.92
N SER A 410 0.04 -40.36 -19.52
CA SER A 410 1.20 -39.60 -19.08
C SER A 410 1.97 -39.12 -20.32
N LEU A 411 1.82 -37.85 -20.67
CA LEU A 411 2.82 -37.17 -21.50
C LEU A 411 3.94 -36.61 -20.59
N PRO A 412 5.23 -36.72 -20.97
CA PRO A 412 6.34 -36.36 -20.09
C PRO A 412 6.49 -34.84 -19.95
N SER A 413 6.60 -34.38 -18.71
CA SER A 413 6.63 -32.97 -18.28
C SER A 413 7.97 -32.22 -18.51
N TRP A 414 8.94 -32.78 -19.23
CA TRP A 414 10.32 -32.28 -19.21
C TRP A 414 10.74 -31.41 -20.42
N LYS A 415 9.82 -30.96 -21.28
CA LYS A 415 10.16 -30.17 -22.48
C LYS A 415 9.71 -28.70 -22.50
N LEU A 416 9.40 -28.10 -21.35
CA LEU A 416 9.02 -26.68 -21.28
C LEU A 416 10.13 -25.85 -20.59
N LEU A 417 10.67 -24.88 -21.32
CA LEU A 417 11.54 -23.83 -20.78
C LEU A 417 10.82 -23.05 -19.67
N PRO A 418 11.53 -22.46 -18.70
CA PRO A 418 10.90 -21.88 -17.51
C PRO A 418 10.04 -20.66 -17.88
N PRO A 419 8.76 -20.57 -17.45
CA PRO A 419 7.98 -19.37 -17.61
C PRO A 419 8.67 -18.19 -16.91
N GLN A 420 8.87 -17.07 -17.61
CA GLN A 420 9.19 -15.81 -16.96
C GLN A 420 8.16 -15.52 -15.85
N ARG A 421 8.65 -15.18 -14.66
CA ARG A 421 7.81 -14.91 -13.49
C ARG A 421 7.10 -13.57 -13.68
N SER A 422 5.80 -13.59 -13.95
CA SER A 422 5.00 -12.37 -13.86
C SER A 422 4.94 -11.94 -12.38
N SER A 423 5.58 -10.82 -12.07
CA SER A 423 5.43 -10.15 -10.78
C SER A 423 4.51 -8.95 -10.94
N LEU A 424 3.57 -8.73 -10.02
CA LEU A 424 2.84 -7.47 -9.89
C LEU A 424 3.44 -6.68 -8.75
N VAL A 425 3.52 -5.37 -8.90
CA VAL A 425 4.03 -4.48 -7.86
C VAL A 425 2.94 -3.47 -7.51
N GLU A 426 2.67 -3.33 -6.22
CA GLU A 426 1.88 -2.24 -5.67
C GLU A 426 2.67 -1.50 -4.60
N VAL A 427 2.61 -0.17 -4.64
CA VAL A 427 3.21 0.70 -3.62
C VAL A 427 2.12 1.60 -3.03
N THR A 428 1.94 1.55 -1.72
CA THR A 428 0.94 2.33 -1.00
C THR A 428 1.59 3.41 -0.14
N SER A 429 1.15 4.66 -0.27
CA SER A 429 1.51 5.72 0.68
C SER A 429 0.64 5.65 1.94
N SER A 430 1.25 5.75 3.13
CA SER A 430 0.52 5.83 4.40
C SER A 430 -0.28 7.13 4.49
N GLY A 431 0.43 8.22 4.70
CA GLY A 431 -0.11 9.56 4.82
C GLY A 431 0.98 10.56 5.17
N LEU A 432 0.81 11.80 4.72
CA LEU A 432 1.78 12.86 4.95
C LEU A 432 1.74 13.39 6.38
N THR A 433 0.54 13.56 6.95
CA THR A 433 0.37 14.27 8.23
C THR A 433 0.00 13.37 9.39
N HIS A 434 -0.48 12.17 9.13
CA HIS A 434 -0.88 11.20 10.14
C HIS A 434 -0.80 9.78 9.58
N THR A 435 -0.70 8.82 10.49
CA THR A 435 -0.84 7.38 10.21
C THR A 435 -1.62 6.68 11.31
N LEU A 436 -1.89 5.39 11.12
CA LEU A 436 -2.45 4.54 12.18
C LEU A 436 -1.62 4.56 13.48
N ARG A 437 -0.32 4.89 13.45
CA ARG A 437 0.53 4.95 14.63
C ARG A 437 0.14 6.10 15.58
N ASP A 438 -0.37 7.20 15.02
CA ASP A 438 -0.72 8.39 15.79
C ASP A 438 -2.02 8.18 16.62
N ALA A 439 -2.71 7.06 16.43
CA ALA A 439 -3.78 6.59 17.31
C ALA A 439 -3.20 5.73 18.45
N PRO A 440 -3.07 6.24 19.70
CA PRO A 440 -2.17 5.69 20.72
C PRO A 440 -2.52 4.29 21.26
N PHE A 441 -3.76 3.83 21.07
CA PHE A 441 -4.21 2.48 21.45
C PHE A 441 -4.50 1.60 20.22
N VAL A 442 -5.15 2.19 19.22
CA VAL A 442 -5.49 1.52 17.97
C VAL A 442 -4.24 1.14 17.19
N GLY A 443 -3.25 2.03 17.06
CA GLY A 443 -2.00 1.74 16.34
C GLY A 443 -1.24 0.56 16.93
N ARG A 444 -1.31 0.36 18.25
CA ARG A 444 -0.73 -0.81 18.93
C ARG A 444 -1.49 -2.10 18.62
N LEU A 445 -2.82 -2.06 18.61
CA LEU A 445 -3.66 -3.20 18.21
C LEU A 445 -3.52 -3.50 16.71
N ALA A 446 -3.63 -2.49 15.85
CA ALA A 446 -3.44 -2.58 14.41
C ALA A 446 -2.08 -3.19 14.08
N ARG A 447 -0.99 -2.73 14.73
CA ARG A 447 0.35 -3.33 14.53
C ARG A 447 0.35 -4.81 14.88
N TRP A 448 -0.26 -5.20 15.99
CA TRP A 448 -0.38 -6.60 16.40
C TRP A 448 -1.22 -7.44 15.43
N PHE A 449 -2.18 -6.84 14.73
CA PHE A 449 -3.06 -7.50 13.75
C PHE A 449 -2.55 -7.48 12.31
N THR A 450 -1.76 -6.47 11.90
CA THR A 450 -1.28 -6.30 10.52
C THR A 450 0.08 -6.94 10.28
N THR A 451 0.88 -7.18 11.32
CA THR A 451 2.08 -8.02 11.21
C THR A 451 1.63 -9.48 11.33
N SER A 452 1.38 -10.14 10.21
CA SER A 452 1.21 -11.58 10.21
C SER A 452 2.48 -12.23 10.77
N ARG A 453 2.32 -13.14 11.73
CA ARG A 453 3.41 -14.00 12.22
C ARG A 453 3.73 -15.06 11.16
N PHE A 454 4.29 -14.64 10.02
CA PHE A 454 4.56 -15.55 8.90
C PHE A 454 5.60 -16.65 9.24
N GLU A 455 6.40 -16.49 10.30
CA GLU A 455 7.39 -17.50 10.68
C GLU A 455 6.80 -18.78 11.33
N GLU A 456 5.61 -18.70 11.95
CA GLU A 456 4.97 -19.90 12.56
C GLU A 456 4.12 -20.68 11.56
N ASP A 457 3.47 -20.02 10.60
CA ASP A 457 2.59 -20.67 9.62
C ASP A 457 3.33 -21.48 8.54
N ALA A 458 4.63 -21.23 8.34
CA ALA A 458 5.45 -21.95 7.37
C ALA A 458 5.74 -23.42 7.78
N LYS A 459 5.57 -23.78 9.07
CA LYS A 459 5.92 -25.11 9.57
C LYS A 459 4.76 -26.10 9.67
N ASN A 460 3.50 -25.65 9.69
CA ASN A 460 2.38 -26.52 10.06
C ASN A 460 1.34 -26.82 8.97
N ASN A 461 1.39 -26.17 7.79
CA ASN A 461 0.39 -26.41 6.73
C ASN A 461 1.02 -27.06 5.49
N SER A 462 1.11 -28.39 5.50
CA SER A 462 1.65 -29.21 4.41
C SER A 462 0.67 -29.49 3.25
N SER A 463 -0.53 -28.90 3.21
CA SER A 463 -1.58 -29.31 2.24
C SER A 463 -2.17 -28.21 1.35
N ILE A 464 -1.78 -26.93 1.47
CA ILE A 464 -2.35 -25.86 0.62
C ILE A 464 -1.24 -25.19 -0.20
N GLN A 465 -1.06 -25.69 -1.44
CA GLN A 465 -0.15 -25.11 -2.42
C GLN A 465 -0.67 -23.72 -2.86
N ARG A 466 0.08 -22.67 -2.52
CA ARG A 466 -0.24 -21.28 -2.92
C ARG A 466 0.30 -20.99 -4.32
N HIS A 467 -0.58 -20.61 -5.25
CA HIS A 467 -0.21 -20.22 -6.62
C HIS A 467 0.37 -18.79 -6.73
N LEU A 468 0.36 -18.01 -5.65
CA LEU A 468 0.81 -16.63 -5.59
C LEU A 468 1.64 -16.39 -4.31
N LEU A 469 2.86 -15.90 -4.46
CA LEU A 469 3.73 -15.47 -3.35
C LEU A 469 3.67 -13.95 -3.24
N LEU A 470 3.05 -13.45 -2.17
CA LEU A 470 3.02 -12.02 -1.85
C LEU A 470 4.10 -11.70 -0.80
N THR A 471 5.14 -10.99 -1.20
CA THR A 471 6.08 -10.38 -0.25
C THR A 471 5.62 -8.97 0.07
N ARG A 472 5.45 -8.66 1.35
CA ARG A 472 4.91 -7.37 1.81
C ARG A 472 5.79 -6.75 2.89
N ASN A 473 6.21 -5.52 2.64
CA ASN A 473 6.88 -4.68 3.63
C ASN A 473 5.91 -3.59 4.08
N THR A 474 5.74 -3.41 5.39
CA THR A 474 4.75 -2.49 5.98
C THR A 474 5.42 -1.52 6.95
N THR A 475 5.04 -0.24 6.90
CA THR A 475 5.46 0.78 7.86
C THR A 475 4.25 1.61 8.28
N MET A 476 4.29 2.11 9.52
CA MET A 476 3.27 3.01 10.06
C MET A 476 3.81 4.43 10.26
N GLU A 477 4.92 4.77 9.60
CA GLU A 477 5.44 6.14 9.62
C GLU A 477 4.76 6.99 8.56
N ARG A 478 4.63 8.29 8.86
CA ARG A 478 4.21 9.28 7.87
C ARG A 478 5.21 9.27 6.72
N GLN A 479 4.73 9.21 5.49
CA GLN A 479 5.59 8.95 4.36
C GLN A 479 5.09 9.58 3.06
N PHE A 480 6.01 9.69 2.11
CA PHE A 480 5.75 9.96 0.70
C PHE A 480 6.54 9.00 -0.16
N GLY A 481 6.21 8.93 -1.45
CA GLY A 481 6.91 8.09 -2.40
C GLY A 481 7.61 8.88 -3.50
N THR A 482 8.69 8.32 -4.02
CA THR A 482 9.37 8.78 -5.23
C THR A 482 9.53 7.66 -6.23
N ILE A 483 9.49 7.99 -7.51
CA ILE A 483 9.83 7.11 -8.62
C ILE A 483 10.83 7.84 -9.49
N GLN A 484 11.99 7.23 -9.68
CA GLN A 484 13.06 7.74 -10.53
C GLN A 484 13.25 6.80 -11.71
N LEU A 485 13.28 7.36 -12.91
CA LEU A 485 13.73 6.67 -14.10
C LEU A 485 15.16 7.11 -14.39
N ILE A 486 16.12 6.20 -14.33
CA ILE A 486 17.56 6.49 -14.45
C ILE A 486 18.08 5.69 -15.64
N GLY A 487 18.76 6.33 -16.59
CA GLY A 487 19.30 5.64 -17.76
C GLY A 487 20.67 6.16 -18.19
N ASP A 488 21.16 5.65 -19.31
CA ASP A 488 22.47 6.00 -19.86
C ASP A 488 22.49 7.47 -20.33
N ARG A 489 23.47 8.23 -19.86
CA ARG A 489 23.73 9.59 -20.30
C ARG A 489 24.40 9.57 -21.66
N VAL A 490 23.81 10.26 -22.63
CA VAL A 490 24.45 10.47 -23.93
C VAL A 490 25.52 11.54 -23.79
N THR A 491 26.79 11.15 -23.90
CA THR A 491 27.87 12.13 -24.01
C THR A 491 27.76 12.84 -25.35
N ALA A 492 27.53 14.16 -25.31
CA ALA A 492 27.49 15.02 -26.48
C ALA A 492 28.77 14.82 -27.32
N GLY A 493 28.65 14.13 -28.46
CA GLY A 493 29.77 13.78 -29.33
C GLY A 493 29.78 12.35 -29.86
N HIS A 494 28.85 11.48 -29.46
CA HIS A 494 28.66 10.17 -30.10
C HIS A 494 27.28 10.13 -30.75
N ALA A 495 27.24 10.36 -32.07
CA ALA A 495 26.03 10.21 -32.88
C ALA A 495 25.45 8.79 -32.79
N ASP A 496 26.31 7.81 -32.50
CA ASP A 496 25.97 6.38 -32.35
C ASP A 496 25.08 6.08 -31.12
N ALA A 497 24.92 7.01 -30.17
CA ALA A 497 24.08 6.78 -29.00
C ALA A 497 22.57 6.69 -29.31
N VAL A 498 22.16 7.12 -30.52
CA VAL A 498 20.78 6.97 -31.03
C VAL A 498 20.55 5.56 -31.61
N GLU A 499 21.60 4.77 -31.82
CA GLU A 499 21.50 3.41 -32.39
C GLU A 499 21.27 2.30 -31.35
N ALA A 500 21.22 2.63 -30.05
CA ALA A 500 20.98 1.63 -29.02
C ALA A 500 19.67 0.87 -29.29
N SER A 501 19.76 -0.46 -29.30
CA SER A 501 18.59 -1.33 -29.50
C SER A 501 17.58 -1.14 -28.37
N ARG A 502 16.32 -1.49 -28.64
CA ARG A 502 15.26 -1.36 -27.62
C ARG A 502 15.57 -2.19 -26.38
N GLU A 503 16.13 -3.37 -26.59
CA GLU A 503 16.53 -4.33 -25.56
C GLU A 503 17.63 -3.74 -24.67
N GLU A 504 18.66 -3.11 -25.26
CA GLU A 504 19.71 -2.42 -24.50
C GLU A 504 19.14 -1.25 -23.68
N VAL A 505 18.22 -0.48 -24.24
CA VAL A 505 17.56 0.62 -23.52
C VAL A 505 16.72 0.09 -22.36
N LEU A 506 16.00 -1.02 -22.56
CA LEU A 506 15.19 -1.66 -21.52
C LEU A 506 16.03 -2.26 -20.39
N ALA A 507 17.17 -2.88 -20.73
CA ALA A 507 18.10 -3.45 -19.76
C ALA A 507 18.91 -2.36 -19.01
N GLY A 508 19.30 -1.29 -19.72
CA GLY A 508 20.10 -0.20 -19.17
C GLY A 508 19.32 0.85 -18.39
N THR A 509 18.01 0.97 -18.61
CA THR A 509 17.17 1.93 -17.88
C THR A 509 16.60 1.30 -16.61
N ARG A 510 16.85 1.94 -15.48
CA ARG A 510 16.41 1.56 -14.14
C ARG A 510 15.21 2.37 -13.68
N VAL A 511 14.34 1.72 -12.93
CA VAL A 511 13.20 2.27 -12.22
C VAL A 511 13.45 2.06 -10.73
N VAL A 512 13.59 3.16 -10.00
CA VAL A 512 13.82 3.15 -8.55
C VAL A 512 12.59 3.74 -7.87
N ILE A 513 11.88 2.92 -7.12
CA ILE A 513 10.69 3.32 -6.36
C ILE A 513 11.08 3.32 -4.88
N THR A 514 10.94 4.47 -4.22
CA THR A 514 11.33 4.62 -2.83
C THR A 514 10.20 5.20 -2.00
N LEU A 515 9.88 4.57 -0.86
CA LEU A 515 9.06 5.18 0.19
C LEU A 515 9.97 5.86 1.21
N HIS A 516 9.64 7.09 1.58
CA HIS A 516 10.48 7.96 2.41
C HIS A 516 9.75 8.40 3.68
N SER A 517 10.44 8.36 4.81
CA SER A 517 9.92 8.81 6.11
C SER A 517 9.86 10.32 6.19
N VAL A 518 8.67 10.90 6.37
CA VAL A 518 8.50 12.34 6.66
C VAL A 518 9.17 12.73 7.99
N PRO A 519 8.96 12.01 9.12
CA PRO A 519 9.55 12.41 10.41
C PRO A 519 11.08 12.31 10.45
N ARG A 520 11.69 11.53 9.55
CA ARG A 520 13.14 11.32 9.48
C ARG A 520 13.76 12.06 8.30
N ALA A 521 13.25 13.26 8.00
CA ALA A 521 13.76 14.14 6.95
C ALA A 521 13.94 13.44 5.59
N GLY A 522 13.01 12.56 5.25
CA GLY A 522 12.99 11.82 4.00
C GLY A 522 13.92 10.60 3.91
N ALA A 523 14.41 10.10 5.05
CA ALA A 523 15.17 8.85 5.09
C ALA A 523 14.40 7.71 4.37
N PRO A 524 15.07 6.92 3.52
CA PRO A 524 14.41 5.83 2.79
C PRO A 524 13.92 4.77 3.77
N LEU A 525 12.68 4.33 3.59
CA LEU A 525 12.05 3.22 4.32
C LEU A 525 12.17 1.93 3.53
N PHE A 526 11.77 1.97 2.26
CA PHE A 526 11.83 0.85 1.34
C PHE A 526 12.24 1.36 -0.03
N THR A 527 13.12 0.63 -0.69
CA THR A 527 13.55 0.91 -2.07
C THR A 527 13.36 -0.35 -2.90
N LEU A 528 12.63 -0.24 -3.99
CA LEU A 528 12.55 -1.24 -5.04
C LEU A 528 13.27 -0.70 -6.27
N GLU A 529 14.30 -1.43 -6.70
CA GLU A 529 15.04 -1.12 -7.92
C GLU A 529 14.86 -2.26 -8.93
N ARG A 530 14.45 -1.91 -10.14
CA ARG A 530 14.28 -2.83 -11.28
C ARG A 530 14.75 -2.17 -12.57
N THR A 531 15.15 -2.95 -13.55
CA THR A 531 15.29 -2.47 -14.93
C THR A 531 13.91 -2.36 -15.58
N LEU A 532 13.77 -1.59 -16.66
CA LEU A 532 12.52 -1.57 -17.43
C LEU A 532 12.16 -2.97 -17.95
N GLU A 533 13.15 -3.77 -18.32
CA GLU A 533 12.95 -5.15 -18.75
C GLU A 533 12.38 -6.05 -17.63
N SER A 534 12.82 -5.86 -16.39
CA SER A 534 12.42 -6.68 -15.23
C SER A 534 11.19 -6.16 -14.48
N LEU A 535 10.58 -5.07 -14.94
CA LEU A 535 9.32 -4.59 -14.40
C LEU A 535 8.16 -5.55 -14.71
N PRO A 536 7.07 -5.50 -13.90
CA PRO A 536 5.86 -6.28 -14.12
C PRO A 536 5.41 -6.31 -15.57
N SER A 537 5.18 -7.53 -16.07
CA SER A 537 4.63 -7.78 -17.39
C SER A 537 3.55 -8.83 -17.27
N TYR A 538 2.38 -8.53 -17.84
CA TYR A 538 1.35 -9.53 -18.10
C TYR A 538 1.53 -10.20 -19.47
N ALA A 539 2.60 -9.87 -20.20
CA ALA A 539 2.93 -10.60 -21.41
C ALA A 539 3.35 -12.02 -21.03
N VAL A 540 2.41 -12.94 -21.20
CA VAL A 540 2.62 -14.38 -21.11
C VAL A 540 3.54 -14.77 -22.27
N GLU A 541 4.74 -15.27 -21.99
CA GLU A 541 5.46 -16.09 -22.98
C GLU A 541 4.59 -17.30 -23.31
N LEU A 542 4.42 -17.56 -24.60
CA LEU A 542 3.58 -18.62 -25.18
C LEU A 542 4.04 -20.01 -24.71
N LEU A 543 3.68 -20.40 -23.50
CA LEU A 543 3.68 -21.80 -23.09
C LEU A 543 2.33 -22.38 -23.48
N GLU A 544 2.22 -22.93 -24.69
CA GLU A 544 1.13 -23.80 -25.18
C GLU A 544 -0.27 -23.58 -24.55
N GLU A 545 -0.76 -22.34 -24.57
CA GLU A 545 -2.05 -21.90 -24.00
C GLU A 545 -2.89 -21.16 -25.06
N GLU A 546 -2.98 -21.68 -26.29
CA GLU A 546 -3.94 -21.16 -27.28
C GLU A 546 -5.38 -21.23 -26.72
N ALA A 547 -5.71 -22.29 -25.97
CA ALA A 547 -7.03 -22.45 -25.34
C ALA A 547 -7.35 -21.43 -24.23
N GLU A 548 -6.35 -20.90 -23.50
CA GLU A 548 -6.60 -19.92 -22.43
C GLU A 548 -6.71 -18.49 -22.97
N ASN A 549 -6.00 -18.18 -24.07
CA ASN A 549 -6.17 -16.89 -24.75
C ASN A 549 -7.54 -16.80 -25.43
N ASP A 550 -7.98 -17.87 -26.11
CA ASP A 550 -9.34 -17.92 -26.69
C ASP A 550 -10.41 -17.74 -25.61
N ALA A 551 -10.21 -18.32 -24.42
CA ALA A 551 -11.13 -18.15 -23.29
C ALA A 551 -11.16 -16.69 -22.79
N VAL A 552 -10.02 -16.02 -22.62
CA VAL A 552 -10.00 -14.62 -22.15
C VAL A 552 -10.54 -13.65 -23.20
N GLU A 553 -10.31 -13.92 -24.49
CA GLU A 553 -10.87 -13.12 -25.59
C GLU A 553 -12.39 -13.34 -25.76
N ALA A 554 -12.87 -14.56 -25.52
CA ALA A 554 -14.30 -14.90 -25.55
C ALA A 554 -15.05 -14.53 -24.26
N MET A 555 -14.35 -14.31 -23.16
CA MET A 555 -14.95 -13.91 -21.89
C MET A 555 -15.55 -12.51 -21.99
N ASP A 556 -16.85 -12.41 -21.73
CA ASP A 556 -17.51 -11.13 -21.54
C ASP A 556 -17.03 -10.51 -20.21
N LEU A 557 -16.08 -9.58 -20.29
CA LEU A 557 -15.56 -8.84 -19.14
C LEU A 557 -16.61 -7.92 -18.48
N TYR A 558 -17.79 -7.78 -19.08
CA TYR A 558 -18.94 -7.07 -18.50
C TYR A 558 -19.89 -7.99 -17.74
N ASP A 559 -19.76 -9.30 -17.86
CA ASP A 559 -20.53 -10.28 -17.09
C ASP A 559 -19.70 -10.80 -15.91
N ALA A 560 -20.05 -10.32 -14.72
CA ALA A 560 -19.35 -10.67 -13.49
C ALA A 560 -19.44 -12.16 -13.12
N SER A 561 -20.41 -12.90 -13.67
CA SER A 561 -20.57 -14.34 -13.40
C SER A 561 -19.46 -15.19 -14.00
N TYR A 562 -18.78 -14.69 -15.05
CA TYR A 562 -17.70 -15.39 -15.74
C TYR A 562 -16.29 -14.98 -15.29
N LEU A 563 -16.16 -14.00 -14.38
CA LEU A 563 -14.84 -13.53 -13.94
C LEU A 563 -14.19 -14.52 -12.94
N PRO A 564 -12.92 -14.92 -13.14
CA PRO A 564 -12.21 -15.76 -12.19
C PRO A 564 -12.02 -14.99 -10.89
N GLN A 565 -12.38 -15.62 -9.78
CA GLN A 565 -12.18 -15.04 -8.46
C GLN A 565 -10.72 -15.21 -8.06
N PHE A 566 -9.97 -14.12 -8.00
CA PHE A 566 -8.63 -14.12 -7.42
C PHE A 566 -8.74 -14.14 -5.89
N ASP A 567 -9.07 -15.31 -5.34
CA ASP A 567 -9.03 -15.57 -3.90
C ASP A 567 -7.57 -15.79 -3.48
N VAL A 568 -6.80 -14.71 -3.32
CA VAL A 568 -5.38 -14.82 -2.93
C VAL A 568 -5.23 -15.36 -1.48
N TYR A 569 -6.27 -15.24 -0.65
CA TYR A 569 -6.22 -15.60 0.78
C TYR A 569 -7.56 -16.02 1.41
N ASN A 570 -8.35 -16.86 0.76
CA ASN A 570 -9.58 -17.38 1.38
C ASN A 570 -9.54 -18.91 1.53
N ASP A 571 -8.66 -19.40 2.41
CA ASP A 571 -9.03 -20.54 3.24
C ASP A 571 -9.74 -19.98 4.50
N PRO A 572 -11.07 -20.02 4.54
CA PRO A 572 -11.85 -19.43 5.63
C PRO A 572 -11.73 -20.22 6.95
N ASP A 573 -11.10 -21.38 6.95
CA ASP A 573 -10.86 -22.16 8.18
C ASP A 573 -9.80 -21.51 9.08
N HIS A 574 -9.14 -20.42 8.64
CA HIS A 574 -8.04 -19.79 9.39
C HIS A 574 -8.27 -18.38 9.98
N TYR A 575 -9.32 -17.61 9.67
CA TYR A 575 -9.49 -16.28 10.34
C TYR A 575 -10.92 -15.80 10.66
N PRO A 576 -11.60 -16.39 11.67
CA PRO A 576 -13.03 -16.11 11.91
C PRO A 576 -13.38 -14.98 12.92
N TRP A 577 -12.49 -14.56 13.82
CA TRP A 577 -12.84 -13.58 14.87
C TRP A 577 -12.38 -12.14 14.58
N LEU A 578 -11.44 -11.95 13.66
CA LEU A 578 -10.78 -10.68 13.40
C LEU A 578 -11.56 -9.80 12.40
N LYS A 579 -12.11 -10.39 11.33
CA LYS A 579 -13.09 -9.72 10.46
C LYS A 579 -14.34 -9.25 11.24
N ARG A 580 -14.73 -9.95 12.33
CA ARG A 580 -15.85 -9.54 13.21
C ARG A 580 -15.56 -8.29 14.07
N ARG A 581 -14.30 -7.99 14.39
CA ARG A 581 -13.93 -6.80 15.17
C ARG A 581 -13.67 -5.57 14.29
N MET A 582 -13.39 -5.79 13.02
CA MET A 582 -13.13 -4.76 12.02
C MET A 582 -14.42 -4.15 11.47
N ALA A 583 -15.47 -4.96 11.31
CA ALA A 583 -16.84 -4.50 11.04
C ALA A 583 -17.44 -3.68 12.20
N ALA A 584 -17.06 -3.96 13.46
CA ALA A 584 -17.45 -3.12 14.61
C ALA A 584 -16.70 -1.76 14.66
N TRP A 585 -15.64 -1.59 13.87
CA TRP A 585 -14.80 -0.39 13.83
C TRP A 585 -15.09 0.50 12.62
N GLN A 586 -15.46 -0.10 11.48
CA GLN A 586 -16.12 0.60 10.38
C GLN A 586 -17.42 1.31 10.85
N CYS A 587 -18.12 0.75 11.85
CA CYS A 587 -19.31 1.33 12.50
C CYS A 587 -19.07 2.48 13.50
N ALA A 588 -17.90 3.13 13.55
CA ALA A 588 -17.75 4.43 14.24
C ALA A 588 -18.22 5.62 13.36
N GLU A 589 -19.13 5.35 12.43
CA GLU A 589 -19.90 6.26 11.57
C GLU A 589 -20.93 7.16 12.32
N VAL A 590 -20.70 7.50 13.60
CA VAL A 590 -21.49 8.51 14.32
C VAL A 590 -20.57 9.31 15.24
N PRO A 591 -20.57 10.66 15.21
CA PRO A 591 -20.05 11.42 16.33
C PRO A 591 -21.10 11.35 17.46
N CYS A 592 -21.22 10.21 18.14
CA CYS A 592 -22.11 10.09 19.30
C CYS A 592 -21.53 9.09 20.32
N VAL A 593 -21.34 9.58 21.54
CA VAL A 593 -21.18 8.83 22.80
C VAL A 593 -19.87 8.05 23.00
N SER A 594 -19.14 7.59 21.99
CA SER A 594 -17.88 6.85 22.22
C SER A 594 -16.69 7.73 22.62
N GLY A 595 -16.65 9.01 22.26
CA GLY A 595 -15.65 9.94 22.80
C GLY A 595 -15.84 10.15 24.31
N GLN A 596 -17.08 10.20 24.78
CA GLN A 596 -17.42 10.25 26.20
C GLN A 596 -17.20 8.90 26.88
N ASN A 597 -17.56 7.78 26.26
CA ASN A 597 -17.28 6.45 26.82
C ASN A 597 -15.80 6.09 26.79
N PHE A 598 -15.02 6.60 25.83
CA PHE A 598 -13.56 6.43 25.76
C PHE A 598 -12.86 7.36 26.74
N MET A 599 -13.31 8.60 26.89
CA MET A 599 -12.88 9.48 27.98
C MET A 599 -13.27 8.88 29.34
N LEU A 600 -14.45 8.28 29.47
CA LEU A 600 -14.89 7.57 30.66
C LEU A 600 -14.04 6.31 30.88
N LEU A 601 -13.73 5.52 29.85
CA LEU A 601 -12.85 4.35 29.97
C LEU A 601 -11.43 4.76 30.35
N LYS A 602 -10.94 5.89 29.84
CA LYS A 602 -9.65 6.49 30.19
C LYS A 602 -9.66 7.02 31.63
N ILE A 603 -10.75 7.66 32.06
CA ILE A 603 -10.95 8.10 33.45
C ILE A 603 -11.03 6.89 34.38
N LEU A 604 -11.80 5.86 34.04
CA LEU A 604 -11.93 4.61 34.80
C LEU A 604 -10.60 3.86 34.87
N ALA A 605 -9.84 3.78 33.77
CA ALA A 605 -8.51 3.16 33.76
C ALA A 605 -7.52 3.95 34.62
N ASN A 606 -7.53 5.29 34.56
CA ASN A 606 -6.69 6.14 35.41
C ASN A 606 -7.10 6.04 36.89
N LEU A 607 -8.39 5.99 37.19
CA LEU A 607 -8.90 5.77 38.55
C LEU A 607 -8.53 4.39 39.07
N ALA A 608 -8.64 3.35 38.26
CA ALA A 608 -8.22 2.00 38.62
C ALA A 608 -6.71 1.92 38.89
N LEU A 609 -5.90 2.62 38.09
CA LEU A 609 -4.45 2.68 38.27
C LEU A 609 -4.05 3.50 39.51
N ALA A 610 -4.72 4.62 39.76
CA ALA A 610 -4.55 5.41 40.99
C ALA A 610 -4.97 4.62 42.23
N PHE A 611 -6.08 3.89 42.16
CA PHE A 611 -6.54 3.00 43.22
C PHE A 611 -5.56 1.84 43.47
N GLY A 612 -5.03 1.23 42.41
CA GLY A 612 -3.97 0.22 42.52
C GLY A 612 -2.70 0.76 43.17
N ALA A 613 -2.30 2.00 42.86
CA ALA A 613 -1.17 2.66 43.51
C ALA A 613 -1.43 2.94 44.99
N ALA A 614 -2.64 3.39 45.35
CA ALA A 614 -3.04 3.61 46.74
C ALA A 614 -3.06 2.29 47.54
N LEU A 615 -3.58 1.20 46.95
CA LEU A 615 -3.54 -0.13 47.57
C LEU A 615 -2.11 -0.64 47.78
N LEU A 616 -1.23 -0.45 46.81
CA LEU A 616 0.20 -0.79 46.94
C LEU A 616 0.86 0.04 48.05
N PHE A 617 0.54 1.32 48.16
CA PHE A 617 1.04 2.18 49.22
C PHE A 617 0.55 1.73 50.60
N LEU A 618 -0.74 1.44 50.75
CA LEU A 618 -1.32 0.92 52.00
C LEU A 618 -0.73 -0.44 52.37
N ALA A 619 -0.56 -1.34 51.40
CA ALA A 619 0.10 -2.62 51.62
C ALA A 619 1.55 -2.44 52.06
N ALA A 620 2.27 -1.46 51.50
CA ALA A 620 3.64 -1.13 51.90
C ALA A 620 3.70 -0.55 53.32
N VAL A 621 2.78 0.35 53.70
CA VAL A 621 2.67 0.90 55.06
C VAL A 621 2.32 -0.20 56.06
N TYR A 622 1.34 -1.04 55.74
CA TYR A 622 0.95 -2.16 56.59
C TYR A 622 2.09 -3.18 56.76
N TYR A 623 2.79 -3.52 55.67
CA TYR A 623 3.97 -4.36 55.71
C TYR A 623 5.10 -3.73 56.55
N TYR A 624 5.30 -2.41 56.44
CA TYR A 624 6.26 -1.68 57.27
C TYR A 624 5.87 -1.76 58.75
N GLN A 625 4.63 -1.48 59.11
CA GLN A 625 4.14 -1.58 60.49
C GLN A 625 4.27 -3.00 61.07
N LEU A 626 3.97 -4.03 60.28
CA LEU A 626 4.17 -5.42 60.68
C LEU A 626 5.65 -5.76 60.90
N LYS A 627 6.52 -5.27 60.01
CA LYS A 627 7.96 -5.56 60.06
C LYS A 627 8.68 -4.80 61.19
N TYR A 628 8.18 -3.64 61.58
CA TYR A 628 8.75 -2.78 62.61
C TYR A 628 7.88 -2.67 63.86
N ARG A 629 7.03 -3.67 64.12
CA ARG A 629 6.10 -3.70 65.26
C ARG A 629 6.82 -3.50 66.60
N ASP A 630 8.01 -4.06 66.73
CA ASP A 630 8.81 -4.02 67.97
C ASP A 630 9.50 -2.66 68.20
N VAL A 631 9.53 -1.78 67.19
CA VAL A 631 10.11 -0.42 67.31
C VAL A 631 9.11 0.58 67.91
N HIS A 632 7.84 0.21 68.01
CA HIS A 632 6.77 1.10 68.49
C HIS A 632 6.27 0.80 69.92
N GLU A 633 6.80 -0.23 70.59
CA GLU A 633 6.44 -0.50 71.99
C GLU A 633 7.19 0.39 73.00
N ASP A 634 8.31 1.01 72.61
CA ASP A 634 9.04 1.96 73.46
C ASP A 634 8.61 3.42 73.21
N GLY A 635 7.39 3.75 73.67
CA GLY A 635 7.06 5.06 74.28
C GLY A 635 7.18 6.37 73.49
N VAL A 636 7.61 6.39 72.23
CA VAL A 636 7.68 7.64 71.44
C VAL A 636 6.48 7.75 70.51
N LYS A 637 5.49 8.54 70.92
CA LYS A 637 4.35 8.95 70.08
C LYS A 637 4.89 9.63 68.81
N LEU A 638 4.84 8.94 67.66
CA LEU A 638 4.90 9.63 66.37
C LEU A 638 3.64 10.50 66.27
N LYS A 639 3.82 11.82 66.10
CA LYS A 639 2.76 12.70 65.65
C LYS A 639 2.30 12.20 64.28
N GLN A 640 1.02 11.85 64.18
CA GLN A 640 0.33 11.58 62.92
C GLN A 640 0.29 12.87 62.11
N ASP A 641 1.04 12.93 61.02
CA ASP A 641 0.79 13.77 59.86
C ASP A 641 0.70 12.87 58.63
#